data_AF-A0A8J4GZ24-F1
#
_entry.id   AF-A0A8J4GZ24-F1
#
_cell.length_a   1.000
_cell.length_b   1.000
_cell.length_c   1.000
_cell.angle_alpha   90.00
_cell.angle_beta   90.00
_cell.angle_gamma   90.00
#
_symmetry.space_group_name_H-M   'P 1'
#
loop_
_entity.id
_entity.type
_entity.pdbx_description
1 polymer ?
#
loop_
_entity_poly.entity_id
_entity_poly.type
_entity_poly.pdbx_seq_one_letter_code
_entity_poly.pdbx_strand_id
1 'polypeptide(L)'
;MLQQTNKASFLTRPSATGCRRYAARLISLRQRVSLITAGSCVSKMKVLVLFILLAFVSLDRIQGTTCPAVPGFDVTPDIDIVGPDLAGPIYNPDVDCKSRWNCYYFMLVTSAITESWYFSYINMGWTKSSRTDTIARPGMCAYVRSSNTYCPPVAGYSVQADTVIAGYDIGSYVADGASACNKYSNCTSFAWVTPWVEDAYFYDKVNTGWPKSVISPTMYFKGMCLYIKMPNTTCPAVPGFDVTPNIDIVGPALAGPILNPDVDCKSRWNCYYFMLVTSVITESFYFQYINMGWTKSTRTDTITRPGMCTYVRSSNTYCPPIAGYSVQADTVVVGFNIGAAVPDGASTCNTYSNCTGFALATAWIVDPYYYNMIGKGFLKSATSPTMYYQGLCSYTKLPRPPSPAPPPLPPPPKPPLPAPPSPRPPLPPPPKNPSPPSPPPPPSPPPPPSPPPPPSPPPLPSPYPLQPPPRSPSQPPPPFPSQPPPRPPSSTVCPAVPDYIAIPDSDHIGDDVPNSNPSELPSKTCTNRYDCLGFTSDGVLKAKPYPVVEAQGKCLYVKNASLIHSGVCGALYEAYGMTYKQDWGLASSYTEVQTMYTSADCDTKLCTYFRHKYNATGPGKWGTLPTAVQPGWTAANCTSINSVCEMLMSEHFMVTPYVAYYGGSIATFSPNIYALDKCIKSTDCMAVDQGGTLRSNVFPLTQSPRTSTTCMYIRNTGGCPFVTNYLLIADSDHSGDTINAGVPSIDPAADCASESTCTAFTSNGDLKTMSYPVFHHLALVCT
;
A
#
# COMPACT_ATOMS: atom_id res chain seq x y z
N MET A 1 41.04 62.93 0.07
CA MET A 1 40.95 64.38 0.35
C MET A 1 39.48 64.76 0.38
N LEU A 2 39.05 65.35 1.50
CA LEU A 2 37.79 66.06 1.83
C LEU A 2 36.45 65.30 1.61
N GLN A 3 35.78 64.75 2.63
CA GLN A 3 35.03 65.32 3.79
C GLN A 3 33.58 65.80 3.51
N GLN A 4 32.68 65.21 4.31
CA GLN A 4 31.49 65.79 5.00
C GLN A 4 30.32 66.28 4.13
N THR A 5 29.05 65.94 4.39
CA THR A 5 28.23 66.14 5.62
C THR A 5 26.94 65.29 5.46
N ASN A 6 26.48 64.49 6.42
CA ASN A 6 25.76 64.75 7.69
C ASN A 6 24.25 65.08 7.60
N LYS A 7 23.50 64.35 8.46
CA LYS A 7 22.11 64.51 8.99
C LYS A 7 20.97 63.92 8.15
N ALA A 8 20.31 62.83 8.53
CA ALA A 8 19.49 62.52 9.74
C ALA A 8 18.08 63.14 9.70
N SER A 9 17.03 62.30 9.55
CA SER A 9 16.03 61.99 10.59
C SER A 9 14.63 61.62 10.02
N PHE A 10 13.94 60.77 10.78
CA PHE A 10 12.48 60.48 10.82
C PHE A 10 11.85 59.58 9.74
N LEU A 11 11.78 58.29 10.09
CA LEU A 11 10.81 57.31 9.60
C LEU A 11 9.43 57.60 10.22
N THR A 12 8.49 58.05 9.39
CA THR A 12 7.05 57.85 9.58
C THR A 12 6.50 57.12 8.35
N ARG A 13 5.61 56.15 8.58
CA ARG A 13 5.01 55.23 7.59
C ARG A 13 4.44 55.96 6.36
N PRO A 14 4.61 55.45 5.13
CA PRO A 14 3.74 55.81 4.02
C PRO A 14 2.59 54.82 3.87
N SER A 15 1.39 55.38 3.88
CA SER A 15 0.11 54.78 3.50
C SER A 15 0.03 54.50 2.00
N ALA A 16 -0.80 53.53 1.66
CA ALA A 16 -1.15 53.11 0.32
C ALA A 16 -1.73 54.24 -0.55
N THR A 17 -0.95 54.77 -1.49
CA THR A 17 -1.49 55.45 -2.69
C THR A 17 -0.45 55.48 -3.81
N GLY A 18 -0.28 54.34 -4.50
CA GLY A 18 0.75 54.20 -5.54
C GLY A 18 0.46 53.09 -6.56
N CYS A 19 -0.79 52.94 -7.00
CA CYS A 19 -1.17 51.95 -8.03
C CYS A 19 -2.17 52.49 -9.06
N ARG A 20 -1.99 53.75 -9.52
CA ARG A 20 -2.80 54.33 -10.61
C ARG A 20 -1.98 55.11 -11.67
N ARG A 21 -0.76 54.68 -11.99
CA ARG A 21 0.02 55.25 -13.11
C ARG A 21 0.62 54.25 -14.11
N TYR A 22 0.26 52.97 -14.06
CA TYR A 22 0.64 51.99 -15.09
C TYR A 22 -0.51 51.48 -15.98
N ALA A 23 -1.77 51.79 -15.65
CA ALA A 23 -2.93 51.40 -16.47
C ALA A 23 -3.32 52.42 -17.57
N ALA A 24 -2.68 53.59 -17.63
CA ALA A 24 -3.03 54.66 -18.58
C ALA A 24 -2.16 54.69 -19.87
N ARG A 25 -1.22 53.76 -20.05
CA ARG A 25 -0.40 53.65 -21.28
C ARG A 25 -0.77 52.50 -22.22
N LEU A 26 -1.71 51.63 -21.84
CA LEU A 26 -2.16 50.51 -22.68
C LEU A 26 -3.47 50.76 -23.44
N ILE A 27 -4.15 51.89 -23.21
CA ILE A 27 -5.38 52.27 -23.94
C ILE A 27 -5.09 53.24 -25.11
N SER A 28 -3.88 53.80 -25.21
CA SER A 28 -3.50 54.76 -26.27
C SER A 28 -2.98 54.12 -27.58
N LEU A 29 -2.91 52.78 -27.66
CA LEU A 29 -2.50 52.08 -28.89
C LEU A 29 -3.67 51.50 -29.71
N ARG A 30 -4.92 51.65 -29.25
CA ARG A 30 -6.12 51.16 -29.98
C ARG A 30 -6.79 52.20 -30.89
N GLN A 31 -6.32 53.46 -30.93
CA GLN A 31 -6.93 54.52 -31.74
C GLN A 31 -6.03 55.13 -32.83
N ARG A 32 -4.88 54.51 -33.15
CA ARG A 32 -4.04 54.94 -34.30
C ARG A 32 -3.73 53.82 -35.28
N VAL A 33 -4.72 53.01 -35.60
CA VAL A 33 -4.70 52.12 -36.78
C VAL A 33 -6.01 52.28 -37.54
N SER A 34 -6.16 53.43 -38.19
CA SER A 34 -7.09 53.65 -39.30
C SER A 34 -6.49 54.75 -40.16
N LEU A 35 -6.41 54.51 -41.46
CA LEU A 35 -5.69 55.24 -42.51
C LEU A 35 -4.18 54.96 -42.63
N ILE A 36 -3.82 53.76 -43.10
CA ILE A 36 -2.91 53.62 -44.24
C ILE A 36 -3.45 52.50 -45.13
N THR A 37 -4.14 52.87 -46.20
CA THR A 37 -4.41 52.01 -47.35
C THR A 37 -3.13 51.85 -48.17
N ALA A 38 -2.85 50.59 -48.54
CA ALA A 38 -2.16 50.11 -49.75
C ALA A 38 -0.92 49.23 -49.48
N GLY A 39 -1.07 47.93 -49.80
CA GLY A 39 -0.11 47.30 -50.72
C GLY A 39 0.73 46.12 -50.21
N SER A 40 1.51 46.23 -49.12
CA SER A 40 2.59 45.24 -48.91
C SER A 40 2.86 44.76 -47.47
N CYS A 41 2.13 45.24 -46.46
CA CYS A 41 2.41 44.87 -45.05
C CYS A 41 1.66 43.64 -44.52
N VAL A 42 0.61 43.16 -45.22
CA VAL A 42 -0.23 42.05 -44.72
C VAL A 42 0.50 40.70 -44.74
N SER A 43 1.44 40.51 -45.67
CA SER A 43 2.27 39.28 -45.73
C SER A 43 3.24 39.19 -44.55
N LYS A 44 3.92 40.29 -44.20
CA LYS A 44 4.91 40.30 -43.11
C LYS A 44 4.27 40.20 -41.72
N MET A 45 3.08 40.77 -41.52
CA MET A 45 2.34 40.59 -40.26
C MET A 45 1.78 39.17 -40.11
N LYS A 46 1.33 38.52 -41.19
CA LYS A 46 0.89 37.11 -41.12
C LYS A 46 2.06 36.19 -40.80
N VAL A 47 3.25 36.43 -41.34
CA VAL A 47 4.46 35.67 -40.99
C VAL A 47 4.87 35.92 -39.54
N LEU A 48 4.82 37.16 -39.04
CA LEU A 48 5.14 37.46 -37.65
C LEU A 48 4.13 36.84 -36.66
N VAL A 49 2.84 36.91 -36.97
CA VAL A 49 1.78 36.29 -36.16
C VAL A 49 1.85 34.77 -36.23
N LEU A 50 2.19 34.18 -37.39
CA LEU A 50 2.43 32.75 -37.52
C LEU A 50 3.69 32.30 -36.78
N PHE A 51 4.77 33.10 -36.77
CA PHE A 51 5.97 32.83 -35.97
C PHE A 51 5.70 32.92 -34.47
N ILE A 52 4.91 33.91 -34.03
CA ILE A 52 4.49 34.04 -32.64
C ILE A 52 3.59 32.87 -32.26
N LEU A 53 2.60 32.51 -33.09
CA LEU A 53 1.72 31.36 -32.85
C LEU A 53 2.47 30.02 -32.90
N LEU A 54 3.45 29.84 -33.79
CA LEU A 54 4.30 28.64 -33.83
C LEU A 54 5.27 28.57 -32.63
N ALA A 55 5.74 29.71 -32.13
CA ALA A 55 6.50 29.79 -30.88
C ALA A 55 5.62 29.44 -29.66
N PHE A 56 4.36 29.88 -29.64
CA PHE A 56 3.39 29.50 -28.59
C PHE A 56 2.96 28.03 -28.70
N VAL A 57 2.74 27.50 -29.90
CA VAL A 57 2.40 26.07 -30.11
C VAL A 57 3.60 25.13 -29.86
N SER A 58 4.84 25.63 -29.94
CA SER A 58 6.04 24.88 -29.52
C SER A 58 6.28 24.92 -28.01
N LEU A 59 5.69 25.87 -27.27
CA LEU A 59 5.73 25.93 -25.80
C LEU A 59 4.74 24.97 -25.13
N ASP A 60 3.65 24.58 -25.81
CA ASP A 60 2.72 23.53 -25.32
C ASP A 60 3.29 22.11 -25.41
N ARG A 61 4.56 21.97 -25.82
CA ARG A 61 5.29 20.70 -25.89
C ARG A 61 6.59 20.76 -25.08
N ILE A 62 6.54 21.29 -23.85
CA ILE A 62 7.59 21.01 -22.86
C ILE A 62 7.49 19.51 -22.57
N GLN A 63 8.31 18.72 -23.24
CA GLN A 63 8.55 17.33 -22.89
C GLN A 63 8.99 17.30 -21.43
N GLY A 64 8.44 16.36 -20.64
CA GLY A 64 8.62 16.30 -19.18
C GLY A 64 10.08 16.52 -18.76
N THR A 65 10.26 17.25 -17.66
CA THR A 65 11.58 17.62 -17.17
C THR A 65 12.44 16.37 -16.95
N THR A 66 13.50 16.21 -17.74
CA THR A 66 14.45 15.11 -17.55
C THR A 66 15.45 15.47 -16.46
N CYS A 67 15.28 14.89 -15.28
CA CYS A 67 16.24 15.04 -14.20
C CYS A 67 17.42 14.07 -14.38
N PRO A 68 18.68 14.55 -14.33
CA PRO A 68 19.84 13.67 -14.38
C PRO A 68 19.89 12.75 -13.15
N ALA A 69 20.16 11.46 -13.34
CA ALA A 69 20.36 10.55 -12.22
C ALA A 69 21.64 10.91 -11.45
N VAL A 70 21.56 11.00 -10.12
CA VAL A 70 22.71 11.30 -9.25
C VAL A 70 22.95 10.11 -8.31
N PRO A 71 24.10 9.42 -8.39
CA PRO A 71 24.40 8.29 -7.51
C PRO A 71 24.32 8.70 -6.03
N GLY A 72 23.58 7.94 -5.23
CA GLY A 72 23.30 8.24 -3.82
C GLY A 72 21.99 8.96 -3.55
N PHE A 73 21.25 9.35 -4.59
CA PHE A 73 20.03 10.15 -4.46
C PHE A 73 18.90 9.60 -5.33
N ASP A 74 17.72 9.51 -4.73
CA ASP A 74 16.46 9.28 -5.41
C ASP A 74 15.97 10.63 -5.96
N VAL A 75 15.51 10.65 -7.21
CA VAL A 75 15.13 11.88 -7.91
C VAL A 75 13.64 11.93 -8.18
N THR A 76 13.02 13.07 -7.90
CA THR A 76 11.62 13.37 -8.23
C THR A 76 11.57 14.61 -9.13
N PRO A 77 11.11 14.48 -10.40
CA PRO A 77 10.96 15.61 -11.28
C PRO A 77 9.80 16.51 -10.87
N ASP A 78 9.90 17.78 -11.25
CA ASP A 78 8.89 18.82 -11.10
C ASP A 78 8.46 19.07 -9.65
N ILE A 79 9.38 18.88 -8.70
CA ILE A 79 9.17 19.10 -7.26
C ILE A 79 10.22 20.06 -6.69
N ASP A 80 9.74 20.97 -5.85
CA ASP A 80 10.52 21.83 -4.95
C ASP A 80 10.34 21.33 -3.51
N ILE A 81 11.44 21.19 -2.79
CA ILE A 81 11.47 20.80 -1.38
C ILE A 81 11.48 22.07 -0.55
N VAL A 82 10.41 22.32 0.21
CA VAL A 82 10.38 23.42 1.16
C VAL A 82 11.10 22.96 2.42
N GLY A 83 12.04 23.77 2.90
CA GLY A 83 12.86 23.48 4.06
C GLY A 83 14.05 24.43 4.17
N PRO A 84 14.72 24.47 5.32
CA PRO A 84 15.87 25.34 5.56
C PRO A 84 17.01 25.01 4.60
N ASP A 85 17.43 26.03 3.84
CA ASP A 85 18.60 25.95 2.97
C ASP A 85 19.88 25.89 3.81
N LEU A 86 20.69 24.86 3.58
CA LEU A 86 22.06 24.75 4.08
C LEU A 86 23.02 25.60 3.25
N ALA A 87 22.79 25.62 1.95
CA ALA A 87 23.47 26.47 0.99
C ALA A 87 22.60 26.61 -0.27
N GLY A 88 22.72 27.75 -0.93
CA GLY A 88 22.07 27.98 -2.21
C GLY A 88 21.88 29.46 -2.50
N PRO A 89 21.78 29.84 -3.78
CA PRO A 89 21.96 29.00 -4.96
C PRO A 89 23.46 28.69 -5.20
N ILE A 90 23.80 27.43 -5.50
CA ILE A 90 25.18 26.97 -5.75
C ILE A 90 25.27 26.10 -7.02
N TYR A 91 26.47 26.07 -7.62
CA TYR A 91 26.81 25.11 -8.67
C TYR A 91 27.19 23.77 -8.04
N ASN A 92 26.81 22.66 -8.67
CA ASN A 92 27.03 21.28 -8.18
C ASN A 92 26.48 21.03 -6.76
N PRO A 93 25.15 21.23 -6.56
CA PRO A 93 24.52 21.01 -5.26
C PRO A 93 24.64 19.57 -4.75
N ASP A 94 24.87 18.60 -5.62
CA ASP A 94 25.12 17.20 -5.26
C ASP A 94 26.45 17.02 -4.52
N VAL A 95 27.52 17.69 -4.97
CA VAL A 95 28.84 17.64 -4.35
C VAL A 95 28.81 18.33 -2.99
N ASP A 96 28.19 19.52 -2.91
CA ASP A 96 28.00 20.23 -1.64
C ASP A 96 27.18 19.38 -0.66
N CYS A 97 26.07 18.79 -1.10
CA CYS A 97 25.24 17.95 -0.25
C CYS A 97 25.99 16.72 0.26
N LYS A 98 26.77 16.04 -0.59
CA LYS A 98 27.61 14.90 -0.18
C LYS A 98 28.68 15.29 0.84
N SER A 99 29.19 16.52 0.79
CA SER A 99 30.21 17.01 1.72
C SER A 99 29.68 17.41 3.10
N ARG A 100 28.36 17.63 3.24
CA ARG A 100 27.73 18.10 4.47
C ARG A 100 27.04 16.96 5.21
N TRP A 101 27.41 16.76 6.47
CA TRP A 101 26.83 15.73 7.34
C TRP A 101 25.32 15.90 7.55
N ASN A 102 24.82 17.14 7.51
CA ASN A 102 23.42 17.46 7.72
C ASN A 102 22.62 17.68 6.43
N CYS A 103 23.19 17.42 5.23
CA CYS A 103 22.44 17.54 3.99
C CYS A 103 21.76 16.23 3.60
N TYR A 104 20.43 16.28 3.50
CA TYR A 104 19.58 15.15 3.12
C TYR A 104 18.88 15.36 1.79
N TYR A 105 18.78 16.60 1.35
CA TYR A 105 18.06 16.98 0.16
C TYR A 105 18.87 17.98 -0.63
N PHE A 106 18.79 17.92 -1.95
CA PHE A 106 19.14 19.06 -2.76
C PHE A 106 18.20 19.20 -3.94
N MET A 107 18.19 20.38 -4.53
CA MET A 107 17.34 20.70 -5.68
C MET A 107 18.20 21.18 -6.81
N LEU A 108 17.82 20.89 -8.05
CA LEU A 108 18.48 21.38 -9.25
C LEU A 108 17.45 21.98 -10.19
N VAL A 109 17.68 23.20 -10.67
CA VAL A 109 16.86 23.81 -11.71
C VAL A 109 17.40 23.36 -13.07
N THR A 110 16.66 22.49 -13.76
CA THR A 110 17.11 21.87 -15.02
C THR A 110 16.57 22.54 -16.27
N SER A 111 15.47 23.30 -16.17
CA SER A 111 14.89 24.01 -17.31
C SER A 111 14.36 25.39 -16.91
N ALA A 112 14.00 26.18 -17.92
CA ALA A 112 13.39 27.49 -17.75
C ALA A 112 12.03 27.36 -17.06
N ILE A 113 12.02 27.54 -15.74
CA ILE A 113 10.77 27.66 -14.99
C ILE A 113 10.10 28.99 -15.32
N THR A 114 8.77 29.01 -15.40
CA THR A 114 8.00 30.16 -15.91
C THR A 114 8.03 31.37 -14.97
N GLU A 115 8.52 31.20 -13.74
CA GLU A 115 8.68 32.29 -12.77
C GLU A 115 9.93 33.12 -13.09
N SER A 116 9.70 34.41 -13.40
CA SER A 116 10.71 35.33 -13.93
C SER A 116 11.97 35.51 -13.09
N TRP A 117 11.93 35.15 -11.81
CA TRP A 117 13.02 35.32 -10.84
C TRP A 117 14.00 34.15 -10.80
N TYR A 118 13.69 33.03 -11.46
CA TYR A 118 14.55 31.84 -11.46
C TYR A 118 15.36 31.62 -12.74
N PHE A 119 15.15 32.42 -13.78
CA PHE A 119 15.89 32.30 -15.04
C PHE A 119 17.41 32.41 -14.87
N SER A 120 17.87 33.10 -13.82
CA SER A 120 19.29 33.22 -13.49
C SER A 120 19.91 31.99 -12.80
N TYR A 121 19.13 30.95 -12.50
CA TYR A 121 19.56 29.80 -11.69
C TYR A 121 19.56 28.46 -12.44
N ILE A 122 19.53 28.46 -13.78
CA ILE A 122 19.64 27.22 -14.56
C ILE A 122 20.97 26.53 -14.22
N ASN A 123 20.92 25.22 -13.93
CA ASN A 123 22.03 24.39 -13.43
C ASN A 123 22.56 24.77 -12.05
N MET A 124 21.84 25.61 -11.30
CA MET A 124 22.11 25.87 -9.90
C MET A 124 21.09 25.16 -9.02
N GLY A 125 21.44 25.03 -7.75
CA GLY A 125 20.63 24.32 -6.78
C GLY A 125 20.75 24.82 -5.35
N TRP A 126 19.94 24.22 -4.49
CA TRP A 126 19.94 24.46 -3.05
C TRP A 126 20.11 23.13 -2.34
N THR A 127 20.95 23.09 -1.31
CA THR A 127 21.09 21.97 -0.40
C THR A 127 20.28 22.26 0.86
N LYS A 128 19.64 21.24 1.44
CA LYS A 128 18.70 21.39 2.57
C LYS A 128 18.91 20.29 3.61
N SER A 129 18.72 20.65 4.87
CA SER A 129 18.85 19.72 6.01
C SER A 129 17.56 19.05 6.44
N SER A 130 16.42 19.57 6.01
CA SER A 130 15.14 18.95 6.30
C SER A 130 14.14 19.30 5.22
N ARG A 131 13.06 18.51 5.19
CA ARG A 131 11.89 18.73 4.34
C ARG A 131 10.73 19.06 5.28
N THR A 132 10.17 20.24 5.12
CA THR A 132 8.92 20.63 5.80
C THR A 132 7.72 20.42 4.89
N ASP A 133 7.88 20.57 3.57
CA ASP A 133 6.82 20.37 2.58
C ASP A 133 7.40 20.09 1.18
N THR A 134 6.55 19.77 0.21
CA THR A 134 6.89 19.74 -1.21
C THR A 134 5.87 20.47 -2.05
N ILE A 135 6.36 21.30 -2.97
CA ILE A 135 5.54 22.06 -3.91
C ILE A 135 5.83 21.56 -5.32
N ALA A 136 4.78 21.29 -6.09
CA ALA A 136 4.93 20.99 -7.52
C ALA A 136 5.47 22.23 -8.25
N ARG A 137 6.68 22.13 -8.80
CA ARG A 137 7.34 23.19 -9.56
C ARG A 137 7.93 22.62 -10.85
N PRO A 138 7.20 22.70 -11.97
CA PRO A 138 7.68 22.23 -13.27
C PRO A 138 9.06 22.83 -13.61
N GLY A 139 10.02 21.98 -13.96
CA GLY A 139 11.39 22.34 -14.33
C GLY A 139 12.43 22.28 -13.19
N MET A 140 12.00 21.87 -11.99
CA MET A 140 12.89 21.56 -10.88
C MET A 140 13.04 20.06 -10.67
N CYS A 141 14.20 19.64 -10.18
CA CYS A 141 14.48 18.27 -9.81
C CYS A 141 14.81 18.23 -8.32
N ALA A 142 13.99 17.53 -7.55
CA ALA A 142 14.22 17.27 -6.14
C ALA A 142 15.01 15.96 -5.99
N TYR A 143 16.12 16.03 -5.27
CA TYR A 143 16.95 14.87 -4.96
C TYR A 143 16.88 14.62 -3.47
N VAL A 144 16.39 13.44 -3.12
CA VAL A 144 16.37 12.92 -1.76
C VAL A 144 17.52 11.96 -1.61
N ARG A 145 18.35 12.15 -0.60
CA ARG A 145 19.44 11.21 -0.32
C ARG A 145 18.83 9.84 0.00
N SER A 146 19.16 8.84 -0.80
CA SER A 146 18.51 7.54 -0.69
C SER A 146 18.91 6.88 0.63
N SER A 147 17.93 6.52 1.47
CA SER A 147 18.18 5.89 2.78
C SER A 147 18.96 4.57 2.66
N ASN A 148 18.86 3.90 1.51
CA ASN A 148 19.59 2.67 1.22
C ASN A 148 21.08 2.89 0.88
N THR A 149 21.56 4.12 0.73
CA THR A 149 22.92 4.36 0.22
C THR A 149 23.99 4.66 1.28
N TYR A 150 23.63 4.87 2.55
CA TYR A 150 24.62 4.94 3.64
C TYR A 150 24.84 3.61 4.36
N CYS A 151 24.03 2.60 4.08
CA CYS A 151 24.22 1.25 4.59
C CYS A 151 24.85 0.36 3.50
N PRO A 152 26.19 0.29 3.41
CA PRO A 152 26.85 -0.51 2.39
C PRO A 152 26.41 -1.98 2.49
N PRO A 153 26.06 -2.65 1.38
CA PRO A 153 25.69 -4.06 1.44
C PRO A 153 26.86 -4.90 1.97
N VAL A 154 26.57 -5.77 2.94
CA VAL A 154 27.56 -6.67 3.54
C VAL A 154 27.21 -8.10 3.16
N ALA A 155 28.12 -8.81 2.51
CA ALA A 155 27.91 -10.19 2.09
C ALA A 155 27.55 -11.08 3.30
N GLY A 156 26.47 -11.86 3.18
CA GLY A 156 25.96 -12.70 4.26
C GLY A 156 25.03 -11.98 5.26
N TYR A 157 24.72 -10.71 5.03
CA TYR A 157 23.81 -9.93 5.87
C TYR A 157 22.71 -9.24 5.06
N SER A 158 21.49 -9.20 5.60
CA SER A 158 20.45 -8.30 5.12
C SER A 158 20.51 -7.00 5.90
N VAL A 159 20.27 -5.86 5.26
CA VAL A 159 20.43 -4.55 5.88
C VAL A 159 19.09 -3.82 6.01
N GLN A 160 18.89 -3.16 7.16
CA GLN A 160 17.78 -2.25 7.42
C GLN A 160 18.36 -0.89 7.81
N ALA A 161 18.07 0.14 7.01
CA ALA A 161 18.48 1.51 7.29
C ALA A 161 17.65 2.11 8.43
N ASP A 162 18.24 3.10 9.11
CA ASP A 162 17.68 3.85 10.24
C ASP A 162 17.14 2.99 11.38
N THR A 163 17.66 1.77 11.50
CA THR A 163 17.16 0.78 12.44
C THR A 163 18.31 0.25 13.28
N VAL A 164 18.04 -0.01 14.56
CA VAL A 164 18.91 -0.74 15.48
C VAL A 164 18.05 -1.76 16.24
N ILE A 165 18.68 -2.79 16.81
CA ILE A 165 18.01 -3.71 17.73
C ILE A 165 18.40 -3.39 19.17
N ALA A 166 17.43 -3.38 20.09
CA ALA A 166 17.66 -3.29 21.54
C ALA A 166 18.19 -4.62 22.15
N GLY A 167 19.26 -5.19 21.58
CA GLY A 167 19.77 -6.52 21.94
C GLY A 167 21.04 -6.47 22.76
N TYR A 168 21.34 -7.58 23.46
CA TYR A 168 22.61 -7.76 24.17
C TYR A 168 23.79 -7.64 23.21
N ASP A 169 24.64 -6.65 23.46
CA ASP A 169 25.92 -6.50 22.80
C ASP A 169 26.85 -7.61 23.27
N ILE A 170 27.37 -8.40 22.33
CA ILE A 170 28.28 -9.52 22.62
C ILE A 170 29.73 -9.19 22.32
N GLY A 171 30.01 -7.94 21.96
CA GLY A 171 31.35 -7.42 21.73
C GLY A 171 31.38 -5.90 21.84
N SER A 172 32.58 -5.35 21.89
CA SER A 172 32.80 -3.90 21.81
C SER A 172 32.56 -3.38 20.39
N TYR A 173 32.41 -2.05 20.28
CA TYR A 173 32.46 -1.32 19.02
C TYR A 173 33.73 -1.66 18.23
N VAL A 174 33.59 -2.04 16.96
CA VAL A 174 34.71 -2.38 16.06
C VAL A 174 34.55 -1.71 14.71
N ALA A 175 35.65 -1.45 14.01
CA ALA A 175 35.61 -0.89 12.66
C ALA A 175 35.05 -1.87 11.61
N ASP A 176 34.89 -3.16 11.91
CA ASP A 176 34.30 -4.16 11.01
C ASP A 176 33.28 -5.01 11.77
N GLY A 177 32.04 -4.53 11.81
CA GLY A 177 30.94 -5.20 12.52
C GLY A 177 30.63 -6.59 11.98
N ALA A 178 30.83 -6.83 10.69
CA ALA A 178 30.56 -8.12 10.05
C ALA A 178 31.59 -9.17 10.47
N SER A 179 32.88 -8.81 10.46
CA SER A 179 33.95 -9.68 10.96
C SER A 179 33.78 -10.01 12.44
N ALA A 180 33.46 -9.01 13.27
CA ALA A 180 33.16 -9.26 14.68
C ALA A 180 31.94 -10.16 14.87
N CYS A 181 30.85 -9.92 14.14
CA CYS A 181 29.67 -10.78 14.22
C CYS A 181 29.93 -12.20 13.70
N ASN A 182 30.78 -12.37 12.69
CA ASN A 182 31.18 -13.69 12.20
C ASN A 182 32.05 -14.46 13.19
N LYS A 183 32.81 -13.78 14.05
CA LYS A 183 33.65 -14.39 15.08
C LYS A 183 32.84 -15.06 16.20
N TYR A 184 31.67 -14.52 16.55
CA TYR A 184 30.82 -15.08 17.59
C TYR A 184 29.76 -16.03 16.99
N SER A 185 29.76 -17.28 17.43
CA SER A 185 28.81 -18.30 16.94
C SER A 185 27.35 -17.97 17.27
N ASN A 186 27.12 -17.19 18.33
CA ASN A 186 25.79 -16.72 18.73
C ASN A 186 25.44 -15.33 18.18
N CYS A 187 26.27 -14.70 17.34
CA CYS A 187 25.89 -13.42 16.74
C CYS A 187 24.83 -13.62 15.66
N THR A 188 23.71 -12.91 15.80
CA THR A 188 22.59 -12.94 14.85
C THR A 188 22.48 -11.66 14.05
N SER A 189 23.09 -10.57 14.52
CA SER A 189 23.08 -9.28 13.82
C SER A 189 24.21 -8.38 14.32
N PHE A 190 24.51 -7.31 13.61
CA PHE A 190 25.26 -6.18 14.16
C PHE A 190 24.58 -4.88 13.72
N ALA A 191 24.65 -3.84 14.54
CA ALA A 191 24.31 -2.50 14.05
C ALA A 191 25.58 -1.70 13.79
N TRP A 192 25.50 -0.80 12.84
CA TRP A 192 26.60 0.02 12.36
C TRP A 192 26.19 1.48 12.39
N VAL A 193 27.04 2.31 12.99
CA VAL A 193 26.82 3.76 13.04
C VAL A 193 27.42 4.37 11.80
N THR A 194 26.59 5.01 10.99
CA THR A 194 27.11 5.73 9.84
C THR A 194 27.66 7.09 10.25
N PRO A 195 28.43 7.78 9.39
CA PRO A 195 28.82 9.18 9.60
C PRO A 195 27.67 10.17 9.73
N TRP A 196 26.43 9.71 9.55
CA TRP A 196 25.23 10.53 9.42
C TRP A 196 24.23 10.28 10.55
N VAL A 197 24.65 9.62 11.64
CA VAL A 197 23.78 9.43 12.82
C VAL A 197 23.37 10.79 13.39
N GLU A 198 22.09 10.98 13.69
CA GLU A 198 21.59 12.27 14.25
C GLU A 198 21.67 12.32 15.78
N ASP A 199 21.73 11.15 16.42
CA ASP A 199 21.78 11.06 17.88
C ASP A 199 23.22 11.29 18.37
N ALA A 200 23.37 12.35 19.18
CA ALA A 200 24.65 12.77 19.74
C ALA A 200 25.33 11.68 20.58
N TYR A 201 24.57 10.71 21.11
CA TYR A 201 25.10 9.56 21.82
C TYR A 201 26.06 8.71 20.98
N PHE A 202 25.88 8.68 19.65
CA PHE A 202 26.66 7.83 18.75
C PHE A 202 27.78 8.57 17.99
N TYR A 203 28.01 9.86 18.25
CA TYR A 203 29.02 10.64 17.53
C TYR A 203 30.45 10.11 17.69
N ASP A 204 30.78 9.54 18.85
CA ASP A 204 32.08 8.91 19.08
C ASP A 204 32.15 7.46 18.55
N LYS A 205 31.04 6.94 18.01
CA LYS A 205 30.89 5.57 17.48
C LYS A 205 30.76 5.50 15.96
N VAL A 206 30.85 6.64 15.27
CA VAL A 206 30.79 6.70 13.80
C VAL A 206 31.76 5.72 13.15
N ASN A 207 31.30 5.01 12.11
CA ASN A 207 32.04 3.97 11.39
C ASN A 207 32.45 2.78 12.26
N THR A 208 31.67 2.49 13.31
CA THR A 208 31.84 1.26 14.08
C THR A 208 30.57 0.42 14.04
N GLY A 209 30.77 -0.89 14.04
CA GLY A 209 29.72 -1.89 14.20
C GLY A 209 29.80 -2.57 15.57
N TRP A 210 28.65 -2.98 16.10
CA TRP A 210 28.54 -3.74 17.34
C TRP A 210 27.75 -5.04 17.13
N PRO A 211 28.35 -6.21 17.39
CA PRO A 211 27.67 -7.49 17.23
C PRO A 211 26.67 -7.74 18.36
N LYS A 212 25.52 -8.32 18.01
CA LYS A 212 24.41 -8.66 18.92
C LYS A 212 24.04 -10.13 18.82
N SER A 213 23.74 -10.75 19.95
CA SER A 213 23.34 -12.17 20.00
C SER A 213 21.87 -12.42 19.79
N VAL A 214 21.01 -11.46 20.15
CA VAL A 214 19.55 -11.61 20.10
C VAL A 214 18.90 -10.49 19.33
N ILE A 215 17.87 -10.86 18.59
CA ILE A 215 16.97 -9.93 17.91
C ILE A 215 15.90 -9.54 18.92
N SER A 216 16.09 -8.40 19.57
CA SER A 216 15.13 -7.71 20.45
C SER A 216 14.25 -6.76 19.61
N PRO A 217 13.30 -5.99 20.18
CA PRO A 217 12.56 -4.99 19.42
C PRO A 217 13.50 -4.05 18.67
N THR A 218 13.15 -3.78 17.42
CA THR A 218 13.84 -2.78 16.61
C THR A 218 13.47 -1.39 17.12
N MET A 219 14.47 -0.54 17.30
CA MET A 219 14.30 0.88 17.56
C MET A 219 14.74 1.66 16.31
N TYR A 220 14.06 2.76 16.02
CA TYR A 220 14.39 3.62 14.89
C TYR A 220 15.42 4.68 15.31
N PHE A 221 16.59 4.69 14.66
CA PHE A 221 17.63 5.70 14.83
C PHE A 221 18.17 6.11 13.47
N LYS A 222 17.88 7.35 13.09
CA LYS A 222 18.30 7.89 11.80
C LYS A 222 19.83 7.92 11.68
N GLY A 223 20.35 7.41 10.56
CA GLY A 223 21.78 7.27 10.28
C GLY A 223 22.43 6.02 10.89
N MET A 224 21.65 5.02 11.27
CA MET A 224 22.15 3.71 11.68
C MET A 224 21.78 2.61 10.69
N CYS A 225 22.56 1.55 10.65
CA CYS A 225 22.32 0.41 9.77
C CYS A 225 22.30 -0.87 10.58
N LEU A 226 21.18 -1.57 10.59
CA LEU A 226 21.08 -2.89 11.18
C LEU A 226 21.37 -3.95 10.13
N TYR A 227 22.43 -4.73 10.35
CA TYR A 227 22.79 -5.87 9.52
C TYR A 227 22.38 -7.15 10.25
N ILE A 228 21.34 -7.81 9.75
CA ILE A 228 20.89 -9.09 10.27
C ILE A 228 21.69 -10.16 9.55
N LYS A 229 22.41 -10.99 10.30
CA LYS A 229 23.17 -12.10 9.76
C LYS A 229 22.17 -13.03 9.12
N MET A 230 22.25 -13.17 7.81
CA MET A 230 21.45 -14.16 7.15
C MET A 230 21.99 -15.49 7.67
N PRO A 231 21.15 -16.37 8.25
CA PRO A 231 21.60 -17.73 8.47
C PRO A 231 22.14 -18.22 7.12
N ASN A 232 23.10 -19.13 7.14
CA ASN A 232 23.55 -19.81 5.94
C ASN A 232 22.41 -20.72 5.43
N THR A 233 21.25 -20.15 5.13
CA THR A 233 20.10 -20.77 4.48
C THR A 233 20.52 -20.95 3.04
N THR A 234 21.31 -21.98 2.83
CA THR A 234 21.34 -22.68 1.55
C THR A 234 19.93 -23.18 1.34
N CYS A 235 19.16 -22.42 0.57
CA CYS A 235 17.87 -22.91 0.11
C CYS A 235 18.12 -24.23 -0.64
N PRO A 236 17.50 -25.35 -0.21
CA PRO A 236 17.69 -26.63 -0.89
C PRO A 236 17.40 -26.47 -2.37
N ALA A 237 18.28 -26.93 -3.26
CA ALA A 237 17.99 -26.93 -4.68
C ALA A 237 16.82 -27.89 -4.95
N VAL A 238 15.78 -27.41 -5.65
CA VAL A 238 14.61 -28.22 -6.00
C VAL A 238 14.59 -28.41 -7.51
N PRO A 239 14.72 -29.65 -8.03
CA PRO A 239 14.71 -29.90 -9.46
C PRO A 239 13.46 -29.33 -10.14
N GLY A 240 13.68 -28.55 -11.20
CA GLY A 240 12.62 -27.84 -11.95
C GLY A 240 12.24 -26.48 -11.37
N PHE A 241 12.95 -25.98 -10.36
CA PHE A 241 12.75 -24.66 -9.77
C PHE A 241 14.08 -23.90 -9.58
N ASP A 242 14.06 -22.63 -9.96
CA ASP A 242 15.07 -21.64 -9.65
C ASP A 242 14.77 -21.07 -8.27
N VAL A 243 15.79 -20.95 -7.44
CA VAL A 243 15.62 -20.55 -6.05
C VAL A 243 16.19 -19.17 -5.79
N THR A 244 15.42 -18.34 -5.10
CA THR A 244 15.86 -17.03 -4.61
C THR A 244 15.75 -17.00 -3.09
N PRO A 245 16.87 -16.97 -2.35
CA PRO A 245 16.86 -16.90 -0.91
C PRO A 245 16.34 -15.55 -0.43
N ASN A 246 15.73 -15.57 0.75
CA ASN A 246 15.25 -14.41 1.52
C ASN A 246 14.21 -13.55 0.80
N ILE A 247 13.44 -14.14 -0.10
CA ILE A 247 12.32 -13.48 -0.78
C ILE A 247 11.02 -14.22 -0.44
N ASP A 248 9.98 -13.46 -0.18
CA ASP A 248 8.56 -13.85 -0.16
C ASP A 248 7.89 -13.24 -1.39
N ILE A 249 7.13 -14.05 -2.12
CA ILE A 249 6.29 -13.59 -3.23
C ILE A 249 4.93 -13.24 -2.67
N VAL A 250 4.50 -11.99 -2.72
CA VAL A 250 3.12 -11.63 -2.39
C VAL A 250 2.21 -12.12 -3.51
N GLY A 251 1.11 -12.78 -3.15
CA GLY A 251 0.14 -13.34 -4.08
C GLY A 251 -0.80 -14.32 -3.40
N PRO A 252 -1.98 -14.60 -3.98
CA PRO A 252 -2.93 -15.55 -3.44
C PRO A 252 -2.30 -16.95 -3.35
N ALA A 253 -2.37 -17.53 -2.15
CA ALA A 253 -1.93 -18.90 -1.93
C ALA A 253 -2.93 -19.87 -2.60
N LEU A 254 -2.42 -20.78 -3.43
CA LEU A 254 -3.16 -21.92 -3.95
C LEU A 254 -3.37 -22.98 -2.87
N ALA A 255 -2.37 -23.14 -2.00
CA ALA A 255 -2.41 -23.94 -0.80
C ALA A 255 -1.31 -23.49 0.16
N GLY A 256 -1.53 -23.78 1.44
CA GLY A 256 -0.53 -23.60 2.50
C GLY A 256 -1.19 -23.26 3.84
N PRO A 257 -0.49 -23.47 4.95
CA PRO A 257 0.86 -24.05 5.06
C PRO A 257 0.87 -25.57 4.79
N ILE A 258 1.85 -26.06 4.01
CA ILE A 258 2.00 -27.50 3.69
C ILE A 258 3.46 -27.97 3.79
N LEU A 259 3.68 -29.24 4.15
CA LEU A 259 5.02 -29.82 4.38
C LEU A 259 5.84 -30.05 3.11
N ASN A 260 5.20 -30.31 1.97
CA ASN A 260 5.86 -30.59 0.68
C ASN A 260 5.35 -29.64 -0.41
N PRO A 261 5.65 -28.34 -0.32
CA PRO A 261 5.14 -27.33 -1.24
C PRO A 261 5.64 -27.55 -2.68
N ASP A 262 6.79 -28.19 -2.88
CA ASP A 262 7.31 -28.49 -4.21
C ASP A 262 6.47 -29.57 -4.92
N VAL A 263 6.07 -30.64 -4.19
CA VAL A 263 5.22 -31.72 -4.72
C VAL A 263 3.84 -31.18 -5.05
N ASP A 264 3.23 -30.40 -4.15
CA ASP A 264 1.95 -29.74 -4.40
C ASP A 264 2.05 -28.83 -5.62
N CYS A 265 3.10 -28.00 -5.71
CA CYS A 265 3.27 -27.10 -6.85
C CYS A 265 3.47 -27.84 -8.17
N LYS A 266 4.23 -28.95 -8.19
CA LYS A 266 4.42 -29.78 -9.39
C LYS A 266 3.12 -30.44 -9.85
N SER A 267 2.26 -30.83 -8.91
CA SER A 267 0.97 -31.46 -9.22
C SER A 267 -0.09 -30.51 -9.76
N ARG A 268 0.04 -29.20 -9.48
CA ARG A 268 -0.90 -28.17 -9.90
C ARG A 268 -0.46 -27.52 -11.19
N TRP A 269 -1.33 -27.55 -12.20
CA TRP A 269 -1.07 -26.92 -13.49
C TRP A 269 -0.96 -25.39 -13.41
N ASN A 270 -1.56 -24.77 -12.39
CA ASN A 270 -1.57 -23.33 -12.16
C ASN A 270 -0.57 -22.88 -11.07
N CYS A 271 0.28 -23.77 -10.54
CA CYS A 271 1.32 -23.36 -9.60
C CYS A 271 2.63 -23.03 -10.31
N TYR A 272 3.08 -21.80 -10.11
CA TYR A 272 4.32 -21.27 -10.71
C TYR A 272 5.37 -20.95 -9.66
N TYR A 273 4.93 -20.72 -8.42
CA TYR A 273 5.79 -20.35 -7.31
C TYR A 273 5.45 -21.19 -6.10
N PHE A 274 6.46 -21.50 -5.31
CA PHE A 274 6.22 -21.86 -3.93
C PHE A 274 7.28 -21.26 -3.02
N MET A 275 6.96 -21.17 -1.75
CA MET A 275 7.83 -20.60 -0.73
C MET A 275 8.06 -21.65 0.33
N LEU A 276 9.27 -21.72 0.87
CA LEU A 276 9.64 -22.61 1.95
C LEU A 276 10.25 -21.80 3.08
N VAL A 277 9.74 -21.96 4.30
CA VAL A 277 10.37 -21.38 5.49
C VAL A 277 11.50 -22.31 5.93
N THR A 278 12.75 -21.89 5.73
CA THR A 278 13.94 -22.73 6.00
C THR A 278 14.63 -22.39 7.31
N SER A 279 14.36 -21.23 7.89
CA SER A 279 14.89 -20.85 9.21
C SER A 279 13.89 -20.02 10.00
N VAL A 280 14.27 -19.73 11.24
CA VAL A 280 13.54 -18.85 12.14
C VAL A 280 13.39 -17.48 11.50
N ILE A 281 12.16 -17.16 11.09
CA ILE A 281 11.75 -15.79 10.73
C ILE A 281 11.44 -15.05 12.03
N THR A 282 11.88 -13.80 12.13
CA THR A 282 11.75 -12.97 13.34
C THR A 282 10.32 -12.53 13.62
N GLU A 283 9.42 -12.68 12.65
CA GLU A 283 7.99 -12.42 12.83
C GLU A 283 7.35 -13.55 13.64
N SER A 284 6.80 -13.20 14.81
CA SER A 284 6.22 -14.13 15.80
C SER A 284 5.17 -15.10 15.23
N PHE A 285 4.50 -14.74 14.13
CA PHE A 285 3.46 -15.56 13.52
C PHE A 285 3.97 -16.80 12.78
N TYR A 286 5.24 -16.82 12.36
CA TYR A 286 5.73 -17.84 11.44
C TYR A 286 6.59 -18.95 12.07
N PHE A 287 6.90 -18.86 13.36
CA PHE A 287 7.73 -19.83 14.07
C PHE A 287 7.20 -21.28 13.97
N GLN A 288 5.89 -21.43 13.87
CA GLN A 288 5.22 -22.74 13.76
C GLN A 288 5.31 -23.38 12.36
N TYR A 289 5.86 -22.69 11.36
CA TYR A 289 5.85 -23.14 9.96
C TYR A 289 7.23 -23.49 9.41
N ILE A 290 8.22 -23.77 10.26
CA ILE A 290 9.55 -24.21 9.81
C ILE A 290 9.40 -25.51 8.99
N ASN A 291 10.04 -25.56 7.82
CA ASN A 291 9.92 -26.62 6.82
C ASN A 291 8.52 -26.76 6.19
N MET A 292 7.65 -25.76 6.36
CA MET A 292 6.38 -25.67 5.66
C MET A 292 6.44 -24.53 4.62
N GLY A 293 5.51 -24.58 3.68
CA GLY A 293 5.45 -23.64 2.59
C GLY A 293 4.06 -23.34 2.06
N TRP A 294 4.03 -22.41 1.11
CA TRP A 294 2.82 -22.02 0.39
C TRP A 294 3.08 -22.09 -1.11
N THR A 295 2.11 -22.62 -1.85
CA THR A 295 2.11 -22.63 -3.32
C THR A 295 1.30 -21.44 -3.82
N LYS A 296 1.72 -20.80 -4.92
CA LYS A 296 1.10 -19.58 -5.46
C LYS A 296 0.99 -19.66 -6.98
N SER A 297 -0.11 -19.14 -7.52
CA SER A 297 -0.37 -19.09 -8.97
C SER A 297 0.12 -17.82 -9.64
N THR A 298 0.33 -16.75 -8.89
CA THR A 298 0.67 -15.44 -9.44
C THR A 298 1.57 -14.70 -8.48
N ARG A 299 2.45 -13.86 -9.02
CA ARG A 299 3.27 -12.91 -8.27
C ARG A 299 2.66 -11.53 -8.42
N THR A 300 2.17 -10.95 -7.33
CA THR A 300 1.72 -9.54 -7.30
C THR A 300 2.84 -8.62 -6.85
N ASP A 301 3.72 -9.08 -5.94
CA ASP A 301 4.87 -8.33 -5.45
C ASP A 301 5.95 -9.26 -4.88
N THR A 302 7.09 -8.71 -4.45
CA THR A 302 8.12 -9.41 -3.69
C THR A 302 8.55 -8.62 -2.47
N ILE A 303 8.60 -9.29 -1.32
CA ILE A 303 9.08 -8.73 -0.06
C ILE A 303 10.34 -9.50 0.34
N THR A 304 11.40 -8.80 0.70
CA THR A 304 12.60 -9.43 1.27
C THR A 304 12.27 -9.93 2.68
N ARG A 305 12.22 -11.25 2.86
CA ARG A 305 11.96 -11.91 4.15
C ARG A 305 13.09 -12.91 4.47
N PRO A 306 14.05 -12.53 5.34
CA PRO A 306 15.15 -13.41 5.74
C PRO A 306 14.64 -14.75 6.27
N GLY A 307 15.22 -15.87 5.82
CA GLY A 307 14.84 -17.22 6.24
C GLY A 307 13.75 -17.90 5.40
N MET A 308 13.22 -17.21 4.39
CA MET A 308 12.34 -17.81 3.39
C MET A 308 13.10 -18.11 2.10
N CYS A 309 12.73 -19.19 1.42
CA CYS A 309 13.24 -19.55 0.11
C CYS A 309 12.10 -19.52 -0.88
N THR A 310 12.20 -18.64 -1.87
CA THR A 310 11.25 -18.57 -2.98
C THR A 310 11.73 -19.44 -4.11
N TYR A 311 10.86 -20.32 -4.61
CA TYR A 311 11.12 -21.21 -5.72
C TYR A 311 10.23 -20.82 -6.89
N VAL A 312 10.85 -20.47 -8.01
CA VAL A 312 10.21 -20.14 -9.27
C VAL A 312 10.41 -21.31 -10.20
N ARG A 313 9.37 -21.84 -10.81
CA ARG A 313 9.50 -23.00 -11.72
C ARG A 313 10.41 -22.63 -12.92
N SER A 314 11.55 -23.32 -13.10
CA SER A 314 12.62 -22.97 -14.06
C SER A 314 12.20 -23.03 -15.55
N SER A 315 11.01 -23.56 -15.84
CA SER A 315 10.43 -23.56 -17.19
C SER A 315 9.11 -22.79 -17.15
N ASN A 316 9.17 -21.51 -17.51
CA ASN A 316 7.99 -20.63 -17.59
C ASN A 316 7.00 -20.99 -18.71
N THR A 317 7.27 -22.06 -19.44
CA THR A 317 6.43 -22.57 -20.52
C THR A 317 6.34 -24.09 -20.43
N TYR A 318 5.81 -24.60 -19.31
CA TYR A 318 5.22 -25.93 -19.33
C TYR A 318 3.98 -25.89 -20.22
N CYS A 319 4.17 -26.29 -21.48
CA CYS A 319 3.08 -26.48 -22.41
C CYS A 319 2.64 -27.95 -22.33
N PRO A 320 1.52 -28.27 -21.67
CA PRO A 320 1.09 -29.66 -21.53
C PRO A 320 0.90 -30.28 -22.92
N PRO A 321 1.45 -31.47 -23.22
CA PRO A 321 1.24 -32.12 -24.50
C PRO A 321 -0.25 -32.43 -24.70
N ILE A 322 -0.78 -32.11 -25.87
CA ILE A 322 -2.18 -32.37 -26.24
C ILE A 322 -2.18 -33.37 -27.39
N ALA A 323 -2.85 -34.51 -27.21
CA ALA A 323 -2.90 -35.57 -28.20
C ALA A 323 -3.41 -35.04 -29.56
N GLY A 324 -2.69 -35.36 -30.64
CA GLY A 324 -3.00 -34.86 -31.99
C GLY A 324 -2.38 -33.50 -32.33
N TYR A 325 -1.60 -32.91 -31.43
CA TYR A 325 -0.90 -31.64 -31.65
C TYR A 325 0.59 -31.75 -31.34
N SER A 326 1.43 -31.07 -32.12
CA SER A 326 2.80 -30.74 -31.70
C SER A 326 2.79 -29.42 -30.95
N VAL A 327 3.61 -29.31 -29.91
CA VAL A 327 3.65 -28.13 -29.04
C VAL A 327 4.99 -27.42 -29.15
N GLN A 328 4.95 -26.09 -29.19
CA GLN A 328 6.13 -25.24 -29.16
C GLN A 328 5.93 -24.15 -28.10
N ALA A 329 6.87 -24.08 -27.17
CA ALA A 329 6.93 -23.07 -26.11
C ALA A 329 7.46 -21.73 -26.66
N ASP A 330 7.01 -20.62 -26.08
CA ASP A 330 7.50 -19.26 -26.35
C ASP A 330 7.48 -18.87 -27.82
N THR A 331 6.53 -19.44 -28.54
CA THR A 331 6.28 -19.17 -29.95
C THR A 331 4.78 -19.09 -30.10
N VAL A 332 4.25 -17.93 -30.47
CA VAL A 332 2.89 -17.82 -30.99
C VAL A 332 2.90 -17.01 -32.27
N VAL A 333 2.04 -17.46 -33.18
CA VAL A 333 1.79 -16.88 -34.51
C VAL A 333 0.39 -16.29 -34.43
N VAL A 334 0.26 -14.96 -34.40
CA VAL A 334 -1.07 -14.33 -34.43
C VAL A 334 -1.58 -14.41 -35.87
N GLY A 335 -2.49 -15.34 -36.10
CA GLY A 335 -3.30 -15.33 -37.30
C GLY A 335 -4.65 -14.69 -37.13
N PHE A 336 -5.28 -14.32 -38.25
CA PHE A 336 -6.65 -13.83 -38.27
C PHE A 336 -7.50 -14.76 -37.41
N ASN A 337 -7.98 -14.23 -36.28
CA ASN A 337 -8.78 -14.97 -35.32
C ASN A 337 -9.98 -15.57 -36.05
N ILE A 338 -10.09 -16.89 -36.05
CA ILE A 338 -11.29 -17.58 -36.56
C ILE A 338 -12.45 -17.43 -35.54
N GLY A 339 -12.24 -16.73 -34.41
CA GLY A 339 -13.26 -16.45 -33.40
C GLY A 339 -12.68 -15.82 -32.12
N ALA A 340 -13.56 -15.54 -31.15
CA ALA A 340 -13.18 -15.10 -29.80
C ALA A 340 -12.40 -16.19 -29.05
N ALA A 341 -11.69 -15.81 -27.98
CA ALA A 341 -10.96 -16.74 -27.12
C ALA A 341 -11.91 -17.83 -26.59
N VAL A 342 -11.58 -19.10 -26.84
CA VAL A 342 -12.44 -20.25 -26.48
C VAL A 342 -11.93 -20.96 -25.22
N PRO A 343 -12.82 -21.47 -24.34
CA PRO A 343 -12.41 -22.19 -23.13
C PRO A 343 -11.58 -23.47 -23.40
N ASP A 344 -11.79 -24.12 -24.55
CA ASP A 344 -11.03 -25.29 -24.98
C ASP A 344 -10.56 -25.11 -26.43
N GLY A 345 -9.30 -24.70 -26.58
CA GLY A 345 -8.68 -24.49 -27.89
C GLY A 345 -8.55 -25.77 -28.72
N ALA A 346 -8.35 -26.93 -28.08
CA ALA A 346 -8.13 -28.20 -28.77
C ALA A 346 -9.44 -28.74 -29.36
N SER A 347 -10.48 -28.85 -28.54
CA SER A 347 -11.82 -29.26 -28.98
C SER A 347 -12.31 -28.37 -30.13
N THR A 348 -12.19 -27.06 -29.94
CA THR A 348 -12.65 -26.10 -30.94
C THR A 348 -11.85 -26.19 -32.23
N CYS A 349 -10.51 -26.31 -32.16
CA CYS A 349 -9.67 -26.48 -33.36
C CYS A 349 -9.90 -27.81 -34.08
N ASN A 350 -10.44 -28.82 -33.38
CA ASN A 350 -10.85 -30.06 -34.03
C ASN A 350 -12.13 -29.93 -34.85
N THR A 351 -13.05 -29.07 -34.42
CA THR A 351 -14.33 -28.78 -35.10
C THR A 351 -14.16 -27.97 -36.38
N TYR A 352 -13.23 -27.01 -36.40
CA TYR A 352 -12.99 -26.18 -37.59
C TYR A 352 -12.03 -26.86 -38.57
N SER A 353 -12.53 -27.15 -39.78
CA SER A 353 -11.74 -27.82 -40.85
C SER A 353 -10.54 -26.99 -41.33
N ASN A 354 -10.59 -25.67 -41.18
CA ASN A 354 -9.50 -24.74 -41.51
C ASN A 354 -8.57 -24.42 -40.33
N CYS A 355 -8.79 -25.00 -39.14
CA CYS A 355 -7.93 -24.77 -38.00
C CYS A 355 -6.66 -25.64 -38.09
N THR A 356 -5.51 -24.98 -38.13
CA THR A 356 -4.19 -25.62 -38.20
C THR A 356 -3.51 -25.71 -36.84
N GLY A 357 -4.06 -25.08 -35.82
CA GLY A 357 -3.49 -25.05 -34.47
C GLY A 357 -4.19 -24.05 -33.55
N PHE A 358 -3.73 -23.95 -32.31
CA PHE A 358 -4.20 -22.92 -31.39
C PHE A 358 -3.08 -22.49 -30.43
N ALA A 359 -3.22 -21.32 -29.82
CA ALA A 359 -2.32 -20.85 -28.76
C ALA A 359 -3.05 -20.85 -27.41
N LEU A 360 -2.36 -21.25 -26.33
CA LEU A 360 -2.83 -21.09 -24.95
C LEU A 360 -1.97 -20.06 -24.22
N ALA A 361 -2.61 -19.04 -23.65
CA ALA A 361 -1.98 -18.09 -22.73
C ALA A 361 -1.59 -18.80 -21.43
N THR A 362 -0.29 -18.82 -21.13
CA THR A 362 0.19 -19.17 -19.79
C THR A 362 0.17 -17.91 -18.92
N ALA A 363 0.24 -18.06 -17.59
CA ALA A 363 0.04 -16.96 -16.64
C ALA A 363 1.10 -15.84 -16.66
N TRP A 364 2.00 -15.81 -17.66
CA TRP A 364 3.14 -14.90 -17.76
C TRP A 364 2.92 -13.69 -18.68
N ILE A 365 1.69 -13.44 -19.16
CA ILE A 365 1.46 -12.27 -20.01
C ILE A 365 1.50 -11.00 -19.16
N VAL A 366 2.62 -10.27 -19.28
CA VAL A 366 2.88 -9.00 -18.59
C VAL A 366 1.97 -7.87 -19.10
N ASP A 367 1.26 -8.09 -20.22
CA ASP A 367 0.37 -7.11 -20.81
C ASP A 367 -1.04 -7.16 -20.15
N PRO A 368 -1.49 -6.09 -19.46
CA PRO A 368 -2.81 -6.01 -18.85
C PRO A 368 -3.97 -6.29 -19.81
N TYR A 369 -3.77 -6.12 -21.13
CA TYR A 369 -4.78 -6.38 -22.14
C TYR A 369 -5.15 -7.87 -22.28
N TYR A 370 -4.31 -8.79 -21.79
CA TYR A 370 -4.47 -10.25 -21.98
C TYR A 370 -4.85 -11.05 -20.72
N TYR A 371 -5.01 -10.41 -19.56
CA TYR A 371 -5.33 -11.11 -18.29
C TYR A 371 -6.63 -11.94 -18.33
N ASN A 372 -7.65 -11.47 -19.05
CA ASN A 372 -8.93 -12.17 -19.20
C ASN A 372 -8.87 -13.42 -20.12
N MET A 373 -7.67 -13.73 -20.63
CA MET A 373 -7.43 -14.77 -21.63
C MET A 373 -6.57 -15.94 -21.10
N ILE A 374 -6.13 -15.90 -19.83
CA ILE A 374 -5.45 -17.03 -19.19
C ILE A 374 -6.36 -18.27 -19.22
N GLY A 375 -5.81 -19.39 -19.74
CA GLY A 375 -6.55 -20.65 -19.89
C GLY A 375 -7.50 -20.72 -21.09
N LYS A 376 -7.57 -19.69 -21.95
CA LYS A 376 -8.36 -19.72 -23.19
C LYS A 376 -7.47 -19.91 -24.42
N GLY A 377 -8.00 -20.62 -25.42
CA GLY A 377 -7.33 -20.92 -26.68
C GLY A 377 -7.63 -19.92 -27.80
N PHE A 378 -6.62 -19.55 -28.59
CA PHE A 378 -6.76 -18.77 -29.84
C PHE A 378 -6.59 -19.68 -31.04
N LEU A 379 -7.60 -19.78 -31.92
CA LEU A 379 -7.54 -20.65 -33.10
C LEU A 379 -6.71 -20.03 -34.23
N LYS A 380 -5.95 -20.87 -34.94
CA LYS A 380 -5.06 -20.47 -36.04
C LYS A 380 -5.56 -21.01 -37.39
N SER A 381 -5.53 -20.16 -38.42
CA SER A 381 -5.68 -20.55 -39.83
C SER A 381 -4.32 -20.60 -40.56
N ALA A 382 -4.26 -21.31 -41.68
CA ALA A 382 -3.02 -21.64 -42.39
C ALA A 382 -2.22 -20.46 -42.99
N THR A 383 -2.78 -19.25 -43.10
CA THR A 383 -2.26 -18.19 -43.98
C THR A 383 -1.71 -16.94 -43.28
N SER A 384 -1.51 -16.95 -41.96
CA SER A 384 -1.19 -15.71 -41.24
C SER A 384 0.27 -15.56 -40.78
N PRO A 385 0.82 -14.32 -40.78
CA PRO A 385 2.21 -14.02 -40.42
C PRO A 385 2.50 -14.16 -38.91
N THR A 386 3.79 -14.30 -38.57
CA THR A 386 4.29 -14.57 -37.20
C THR A 386 4.82 -13.30 -36.51
N MET A 387 4.43 -13.04 -35.25
CA MET A 387 5.00 -12.01 -34.36
C MET A 387 5.31 -12.60 -32.97
N TYR A 388 6.33 -12.11 -32.27
CA TYR A 388 6.93 -12.76 -31.09
C TYR A 388 6.40 -12.22 -29.74
N TYR A 389 5.88 -13.10 -28.87
CA TYR A 389 5.49 -12.79 -27.48
C TYR A 389 5.95 -13.91 -26.54
N GLN A 390 6.58 -13.55 -25.41
CA GLN A 390 7.02 -14.50 -24.37
C GLN A 390 5.81 -14.95 -23.52
N GLY A 391 5.78 -16.23 -23.08
CA GLY A 391 4.73 -16.73 -22.17
C GLY A 391 3.50 -17.33 -22.84
N LEU A 392 3.61 -17.89 -24.05
CA LEU A 392 2.52 -18.58 -24.73
C LEU A 392 2.94 -19.96 -25.24
N CYS A 393 1.98 -20.88 -25.29
CA CYS A 393 2.14 -22.23 -25.86
C CYS A 393 1.41 -22.35 -27.19
N SER A 394 2.11 -22.60 -28.29
CA SER A 394 1.50 -22.86 -29.59
C SER A 394 1.38 -24.35 -29.87
N TYR A 395 0.18 -24.78 -30.22
CA TYR A 395 -0.17 -26.15 -30.59
C TYR A 395 -0.47 -26.20 -32.08
N THR A 396 0.29 -26.99 -32.84
CA THR A 396 0.04 -27.21 -34.28
C THR A 396 -0.59 -28.57 -34.46
N LYS A 397 -1.72 -28.63 -35.17
CA LYS A 397 -2.46 -29.87 -35.43
C LYS A 397 -1.61 -30.79 -36.31
N LEU A 398 -1.37 -32.01 -35.85
CA LEU A 398 -0.64 -33.00 -36.63
C LEU A 398 -1.48 -33.44 -37.84
N PRO A 399 -0.88 -33.60 -39.03
CA PRO A 399 -1.60 -34.14 -40.18
C PRO A 399 -2.12 -35.54 -39.84
N ARG A 400 -3.40 -35.79 -40.17
CA ARG A 400 -4.01 -37.10 -39.97
C ARG A 400 -3.19 -38.12 -40.78
N PRO A 401 -2.80 -39.28 -40.20
CA PRO A 401 -2.08 -40.30 -40.95
C PRO A 401 -2.83 -40.59 -42.27
N PRO A 402 -2.13 -40.64 -43.42
CA PRO A 402 -2.78 -40.92 -44.69
C PRO A 402 -3.52 -42.25 -44.57
N SER A 403 -4.78 -42.27 -45.01
CA SER A 403 -5.56 -43.50 -45.06
C SER A 403 -4.81 -44.54 -45.89
N PRO A 404 -4.77 -45.83 -45.49
CA PRO A 404 -4.04 -46.86 -46.21
C PRO A 404 -4.44 -46.86 -47.69
N ALA A 405 -3.47 -46.75 -48.59
CA ALA A 405 -3.73 -46.73 -50.02
C ALA A 405 -4.32 -48.08 -50.48
N PRO A 406 -5.32 -48.09 -51.38
CA PRO A 406 -5.74 -49.32 -52.04
C PRO A 406 -4.58 -49.93 -52.87
N PRO A 407 -4.54 -51.27 -53.02
CA PRO A 407 -3.40 -51.98 -53.60
C PRO A 407 -3.14 -51.59 -55.07
N PRO A 408 -1.87 -51.50 -55.52
CA PRO A 408 -1.53 -50.96 -56.83
C PRO A 408 -1.65 -51.97 -57.97
N LEU A 409 -2.13 -51.51 -59.13
CA LEU A 409 -2.02 -52.20 -60.42
C LEU A 409 -0.57 -52.17 -60.96
N PRO A 410 -0.17 -53.17 -61.78
CA PRO A 410 1.22 -53.38 -62.18
C PRO A 410 1.72 -52.32 -63.20
N PRO A 411 2.98 -51.86 -63.11
CA PRO A 411 3.51 -50.77 -63.93
C PRO A 411 4.12 -51.22 -65.29
N PRO A 412 3.98 -50.42 -66.36
CA PRO A 412 4.68 -50.61 -67.64
C PRO A 412 6.15 -50.11 -67.62
N PRO A 413 6.96 -50.43 -68.65
CA PRO A 413 8.42 -50.40 -68.59
C PRO A 413 9.05 -48.99 -68.57
N LYS A 414 10.21 -48.92 -67.90
CA LYS A 414 10.97 -47.71 -67.55
C LYS A 414 11.85 -47.17 -68.70
N PRO A 415 11.80 -45.88 -69.04
CA PRO A 415 12.83 -45.22 -69.87
C PRO A 415 14.07 -44.80 -69.05
N PRO A 416 15.23 -44.56 -69.71
CA PRO A 416 16.53 -44.41 -69.04
C PRO A 416 16.76 -43.02 -68.43
N LEU A 417 17.52 -43.01 -67.33
CA LEU A 417 17.86 -41.83 -66.52
C LEU A 417 18.85 -40.87 -67.23
N PRO A 418 18.67 -39.54 -67.12
CA PRO A 418 19.69 -38.56 -67.46
C PRO A 418 20.76 -38.40 -66.35
N ALA A 419 21.97 -38.03 -66.77
CA ALA A 419 23.17 -37.91 -65.95
C ALA A 419 23.14 -36.72 -64.95
N PRO A 420 23.92 -36.78 -63.84
CA PRO A 420 23.93 -35.74 -62.81
C PRO A 420 24.76 -34.50 -63.22
N PRO A 421 24.33 -33.28 -62.87
CA PRO A 421 25.15 -32.07 -63.06
C PRO A 421 26.22 -31.89 -61.97
N SER A 422 27.40 -31.42 -62.40
CA SER A 422 28.62 -31.18 -61.61
C SER A 422 28.48 -30.10 -60.51
N PRO A 423 29.33 -30.15 -59.45
CA PRO A 423 29.24 -29.26 -58.30
C PRO A 423 29.74 -27.83 -58.58
N ARG A 424 29.08 -26.84 -57.95
CA ARG A 424 29.41 -25.41 -58.04
C ARG A 424 30.59 -25.02 -57.12
N PRO A 425 31.47 -24.07 -57.50
CA PRO A 425 32.57 -23.58 -56.68
C PRO A 425 32.11 -22.63 -55.55
N PRO A 426 32.93 -22.45 -54.49
CA PRO A 426 32.61 -21.58 -53.35
C PRO A 426 32.73 -20.08 -53.67
N LEU A 427 31.86 -19.27 -53.04
CA LEU A 427 31.87 -17.81 -53.14
C LEU A 427 32.96 -17.15 -52.27
N PRO A 428 33.49 -15.98 -52.68
CA PRO A 428 34.49 -15.21 -51.94
C PRO A 428 33.88 -14.34 -50.81
N PRO A 429 34.70 -13.93 -49.82
CA PRO A 429 34.25 -13.14 -48.66
C PRO A 429 34.00 -11.65 -49.00
N PRO A 430 33.11 -10.97 -48.25
CA PRO A 430 32.75 -9.57 -48.50
C PRO A 430 33.82 -8.56 -48.01
N PRO A 431 33.90 -7.36 -48.63
CA PRO A 431 34.91 -6.34 -48.34
C PRO A 431 34.62 -5.54 -47.05
N LYS A 432 35.70 -5.12 -46.37
CA LYS A 432 35.66 -4.24 -45.20
C LYS A 432 35.26 -2.81 -45.59
N ASN A 433 34.31 -2.24 -44.86
CA ASN A 433 33.87 -0.85 -45.01
C ASN A 433 34.89 0.12 -44.35
N PRO A 434 35.17 1.30 -44.93
CA PRO A 434 36.09 2.29 -44.37
C PRO A 434 35.44 3.13 -43.25
N SER A 435 36.25 3.46 -42.23
CA SER A 435 35.87 4.31 -41.10
C SER A 435 35.64 5.78 -41.51
N PRO A 436 34.71 6.50 -40.87
CA PRO A 436 34.49 7.93 -41.12
C PRO A 436 35.55 8.82 -40.43
N PRO A 437 35.86 10.01 -40.97
CA PRO A 437 36.85 10.93 -40.43
C PRO A 437 36.34 11.71 -39.20
N SER A 438 37.23 11.95 -38.25
CA SER A 438 36.98 12.70 -37.01
C SER A 438 36.68 14.19 -37.26
N PRO A 439 35.75 14.81 -36.51
CA PRO A 439 35.49 16.25 -36.58
C PRO A 439 36.58 17.09 -35.90
N PRO A 440 36.81 18.35 -36.35
CA PRO A 440 37.82 19.24 -35.80
C PRO A 440 37.44 19.83 -34.43
N PRO A 441 38.43 20.18 -33.59
CA PRO A 441 38.19 20.73 -32.26
C PRO A 441 37.67 22.18 -32.30
N PRO A 442 36.78 22.57 -31.38
CA PRO A 442 36.27 23.94 -31.28
C PRO A 442 37.30 24.92 -30.68
N PRO A 443 37.23 26.22 -31.04
CA PRO A 443 38.18 27.23 -30.59
C PRO A 443 38.02 27.60 -29.10
N SER A 444 39.14 27.84 -28.44
CA SER A 444 39.24 28.22 -27.03
C SER A 444 38.59 29.59 -26.74
N PRO A 445 37.80 29.73 -25.67
CA PRO A 445 37.26 31.01 -25.24
C PRO A 445 38.32 31.90 -24.55
N PRO A 446 38.17 33.24 -24.60
CA PRO A 446 39.10 34.18 -23.98
C PRO A 446 39.03 34.14 -22.45
N PRO A 447 40.14 34.46 -21.76
CA PRO A 447 40.18 34.45 -20.30
C PRO A 447 39.31 35.57 -19.68
N PRO A 448 38.58 35.27 -18.59
CA PRO A 448 37.78 36.28 -17.89
C PRO A 448 38.66 37.27 -17.11
N PRO A 449 38.18 38.51 -16.89
CA PRO A 449 38.89 39.53 -16.11
C PRO A 449 38.96 39.17 -14.62
N SER A 450 40.10 39.49 -14.00
CA SER A 450 40.38 39.22 -12.60
C SER A 450 39.39 39.94 -11.66
N PRO A 451 38.85 39.26 -10.62
CA PRO A 451 37.98 39.90 -9.63
C PRO A 451 38.76 40.87 -8.72
N PRO A 452 38.10 41.92 -8.21
CA PRO A 452 38.68 42.84 -7.24
C PRO A 452 38.91 42.16 -5.87
N PRO A 453 39.91 42.62 -5.09
CA PRO A 453 40.24 42.03 -3.80
C PRO A 453 39.09 42.21 -2.78
N PRO A 454 38.85 41.21 -1.91
CA PRO A 454 37.79 41.25 -0.90
C PRO A 454 38.04 42.32 0.18
N PRO A 455 36.98 42.90 0.78
CA PRO A 455 37.10 43.80 1.91
C PRO A 455 37.66 43.08 3.14
N SER A 456 38.55 43.75 3.87
CA SER A 456 39.12 43.26 5.12
C SER A 456 38.03 42.99 6.18
N PRO A 457 38.11 41.88 6.93
CA PRO A 457 37.15 41.56 7.99
C PRO A 457 37.23 42.56 9.16
N PRO A 458 36.11 42.85 9.83
CA PRO A 458 36.09 43.68 11.03
C PRO A 458 36.80 42.99 12.21
N PRO A 459 37.43 43.76 13.12
CA PRO A 459 38.19 43.23 14.25
C PRO A 459 37.31 42.45 15.23
N LEU A 460 37.84 41.31 15.70
CA LEU A 460 37.21 40.47 16.73
C LEU A 460 37.02 41.26 18.04
N PRO A 461 35.89 41.06 18.76
CA PRO A 461 35.72 41.56 20.12
C PRO A 461 36.69 40.90 21.09
N SER A 462 37.29 41.71 21.97
CA SER A 462 38.22 41.32 23.02
C SER A 462 37.64 40.27 24.00
N PRO A 463 38.49 39.37 24.55
CA PRO A 463 38.07 38.39 25.53
C PRO A 463 37.75 39.04 26.88
N TYR A 464 36.56 38.75 27.41
CA TYR A 464 36.21 39.05 28.81
C TYR A 464 37.03 38.16 29.77
N PRO A 465 37.32 38.65 30.99
CA PRO A 465 38.30 38.09 31.89
C PRO A 465 37.83 36.79 32.57
N LEU A 466 38.81 35.91 32.76
CA LEU A 466 38.74 34.63 33.47
C LEU A 466 38.14 34.79 34.88
N GLN A 467 37.06 34.04 35.15
CA GLN A 467 36.60 33.79 36.51
C GLN A 467 37.54 32.80 37.23
N PRO A 468 37.79 32.99 38.54
CA PRO A 468 38.66 32.13 39.33
C PRO A 468 38.02 30.74 39.60
N PRO A 469 38.84 29.70 39.80
CA PRO A 469 38.38 28.32 39.95
C PRO A 469 37.59 28.13 41.26
N PRO A 470 36.53 27.29 41.27
CA PRO A 470 35.84 26.91 42.49
C PRO A 470 36.75 26.08 43.40
N ARG A 471 36.63 26.33 44.72
CA ARG A 471 37.36 25.60 45.76
C ARG A 471 37.00 24.11 45.76
N SER A 472 38.03 23.29 45.90
CA SER A 472 37.99 21.85 46.10
C SER A 472 37.10 21.47 47.31
N PRO A 473 36.10 20.59 47.15
CA PRO A 473 35.39 20.00 48.27
C PRO A 473 36.24 18.89 48.90
N SER A 474 36.32 18.90 50.22
CA SER A 474 36.99 17.90 51.05
C SER A 474 36.57 16.46 50.71
N GLN A 475 37.55 15.56 50.68
CA GLN A 475 37.37 14.11 50.47
C GLN A 475 36.31 13.49 51.41
N PRO A 476 35.38 12.67 50.88
CA PRO A 476 34.55 11.80 51.70
C PRO A 476 35.36 10.63 52.28
N PRO A 477 34.96 10.07 53.44
CA PRO A 477 35.57 8.89 54.03
C PRO A 477 35.43 7.64 53.14
N PRO A 478 36.30 6.63 53.31
CA PRO A 478 36.37 5.46 52.43
C PRO A 478 35.06 4.63 52.46
N PRO A 479 34.67 4.03 51.32
CA PRO A 479 33.41 3.33 51.19
C PRO A 479 33.41 2.03 51.99
N PHE A 480 32.30 1.79 52.70
CA PHE A 480 31.94 0.48 53.24
C PHE A 480 31.84 -0.55 52.10
N PRO A 481 32.15 -1.84 52.36
CA PRO A 481 32.05 -2.90 51.37
C PRO A 481 30.65 -2.92 50.76
N SER A 482 30.60 -2.80 49.43
CA SER A 482 29.40 -2.75 48.62
C SER A 482 28.53 -3.98 48.89
N GLN A 483 27.33 -3.74 49.45
CA GLN A 483 26.28 -4.74 49.40
C GLN A 483 25.99 -5.09 47.94
N PRO A 484 25.74 -6.37 47.61
CA PRO A 484 25.32 -6.77 46.28
C PRO A 484 24.08 -5.96 45.87
N PRO A 485 23.99 -5.50 44.60
CA PRO A 485 22.88 -4.69 44.14
C PRO A 485 21.55 -5.37 44.51
N PRO A 486 20.57 -4.62 45.06
CA PRO A 486 19.24 -5.15 45.33
C PRO A 486 18.74 -5.84 44.06
N ARG A 487 18.34 -7.10 44.20
CA ARG A 487 17.75 -7.86 43.10
C ARG A 487 16.62 -6.99 42.50
N PRO A 488 16.61 -6.75 41.18
CA PRO A 488 15.59 -5.92 40.57
C PRO A 488 14.21 -6.47 40.95
N PRO A 489 13.26 -5.59 41.31
CA PRO A 489 11.90 -5.99 41.65
C PRO A 489 11.35 -6.85 40.52
N SER A 490 10.75 -7.99 40.86
CA SER A 490 10.18 -8.89 39.86
C SER A 490 9.10 -8.13 39.09
N SER A 491 9.19 -8.12 37.76
CA SER A 491 8.23 -7.45 36.87
C SER A 491 6.81 -7.89 37.22
N THR A 492 5.88 -6.93 37.33
CA THR A 492 4.49 -7.25 37.62
C THR A 492 3.91 -8.13 36.50
N VAL A 493 3.31 -9.27 36.87
CA VAL A 493 2.62 -10.15 35.91
C VAL A 493 1.14 -9.81 35.94
N CYS A 494 0.63 -9.29 34.82
CA CYS A 494 -0.78 -8.93 34.69
C CYS A 494 -1.63 -10.12 34.25
N PRO A 495 -2.72 -10.45 34.98
CA PRO A 495 -3.71 -11.43 34.51
C PRO A 495 -4.25 -11.04 33.13
N ALA A 496 -4.37 -12.00 32.21
CA ALA A 496 -4.99 -11.72 30.91
C ALA A 496 -6.49 -11.42 31.09
N VAL A 497 -6.95 -10.32 30.49
CA VAL A 497 -8.38 -10.00 30.39
C VAL A 497 -8.77 -10.11 28.91
N PRO A 498 -9.79 -10.92 28.55
CA PRO A 498 -10.25 -11.05 27.16
C PRO A 498 -10.51 -9.69 26.53
N ASP A 499 -10.05 -9.51 25.29
CA ASP A 499 -10.18 -8.28 24.50
C ASP A 499 -9.43 -7.04 25.02
N TYR A 500 -8.54 -7.22 26.00
CA TYR A 500 -7.65 -6.16 26.49
C TYR A 500 -6.18 -6.58 26.40
N ILE A 501 -5.32 -5.61 26.10
CA ILE A 501 -3.87 -5.73 26.15
C ILE A 501 -3.42 -5.22 27.52
N ALA A 502 -2.77 -6.08 28.29
CA ALA A 502 -2.26 -5.73 29.61
C ALA A 502 -0.84 -5.15 29.52
N ILE A 503 -0.64 -3.96 30.08
CA ILE A 503 0.65 -3.29 30.17
C ILE A 503 1.07 -3.31 31.66
N PRO A 504 2.12 -4.08 32.01
CA PRO A 504 2.58 -4.17 33.39
C PRO A 504 3.26 -2.89 33.84
N ASP A 505 3.23 -2.67 35.16
CA ASP A 505 3.86 -1.55 35.85
C ASP A 505 3.48 -0.19 35.25
N SER A 506 2.22 -0.04 34.82
CA SER A 506 1.71 1.11 34.07
C SER A 506 0.35 1.60 34.56
N ASP A 507 0.14 2.91 34.53
CA ASP A 507 -1.10 3.64 34.81
C ASP A 507 -1.21 4.83 33.84
N HIS A 508 -2.32 5.56 33.86
CA HIS A 508 -2.47 6.85 33.20
C HIS A 508 -3.06 7.84 34.21
N ILE A 509 -2.38 8.96 34.47
CA ILE A 509 -2.81 9.95 35.46
C ILE A 509 -3.64 11.05 34.78
N GLY A 510 -4.77 11.42 35.39
CA GLY A 510 -5.53 12.62 35.02
C GLY A 510 -6.60 12.43 33.94
N ASP A 511 -6.97 11.18 33.65
CA ASP A 511 -7.98 10.83 32.65
C ASP A 511 -9.00 9.80 33.18
N ASP A 512 -9.18 9.76 34.50
CA ASP A 512 -10.10 8.83 35.14
C ASP A 512 -11.54 9.11 34.66
N VAL A 513 -12.17 8.08 34.12
CA VAL A 513 -13.58 8.11 33.73
C VAL A 513 -14.41 7.76 34.97
N PRO A 514 -15.39 8.60 35.37
CA PRO A 514 -16.21 8.33 36.56
C PRO A 514 -16.88 6.96 36.45
N ASN A 515 -16.54 6.02 37.33
CA ASN A 515 -17.20 4.71 37.38
C ASN A 515 -18.51 4.84 38.17
N SER A 516 -19.63 4.93 37.47
CA SER A 516 -20.96 5.09 38.07
C SER A 516 -21.43 3.85 38.85
N ASN A 517 -20.78 2.69 38.67
CA ASN A 517 -21.11 1.47 39.39
C ASN A 517 -19.83 0.67 39.76
N PRO A 518 -19.23 0.92 40.93
CA PRO A 518 -18.02 0.22 41.36
C PRO A 518 -18.20 -1.28 41.62
N SER A 519 -19.44 -1.80 41.60
CA SER A 519 -19.72 -3.23 41.77
C SER A 519 -19.61 -4.06 40.48
N GLU A 520 -19.58 -3.41 39.31
CA GLU A 520 -19.46 -4.09 38.02
C GLU A 520 -17.99 -4.26 37.62
N LEU A 521 -17.66 -5.38 36.95
CA LEU A 521 -16.30 -5.66 36.51
C LEU A 521 -15.79 -4.52 35.61
N PRO A 522 -14.63 -3.89 35.92
CA PRO A 522 -14.11 -2.75 35.17
C PRO A 522 -14.00 -3.00 33.66
N SER A 523 -13.65 -4.22 33.25
CA SER A 523 -13.60 -4.63 31.83
C SER A 523 -14.96 -4.56 31.15
N LYS A 524 -16.03 -5.02 31.81
CA LYS A 524 -17.39 -4.99 31.29
C LYS A 524 -17.90 -3.56 31.18
N THR A 525 -17.70 -2.76 32.23
CA THR A 525 -18.07 -1.34 32.22
C THR A 525 -17.31 -0.58 31.14
N CYS A 526 -16.01 -0.85 31.00
CA CYS A 526 -15.19 -0.20 29.98
C CYS A 526 -15.60 -0.62 28.57
N THR A 527 -15.86 -1.91 28.33
CA THR A 527 -16.29 -2.43 27.01
C THR A 527 -17.54 -1.72 26.51
N ASN A 528 -18.51 -1.51 27.41
CA ASN A 528 -19.80 -0.88 27.07
C ASN A 528 -19.75 0.66 26.99
N ARG A 529 -18.63 1.28 27.36
CA ARG A 529 -18.47 2.74 27.36
C ARG A 529 -17.57 3.21 26.24
N TYR A 530 -18.07 4.14 25.44
CA TYR A 530 -17.33 4.75 24.34
C TYR A 530 -16.21 5.69 24.81
N ASP A 531 -16.35 6.26 26.00
CA ASP A 531 -15.38 7.16 26.63
C ASP A 531 -14.33 6.42 27.46
N CYS A 532 -14.41 5.08 27.55
CA CYS A 532 -13.42 4.25 28.23
C CYS A 532 -12.53 3.53 27.22
N LEU A 533 -11.22 3.81 27.27
CA LEU A 533 -10.20 3.24 26.40
C LEU A 533 -9.33 2.20 27.11
N GLY A 534 -9.39 2.17 28.44
CA GLY A 534 -8.75 1.14 29.25
C GLY A 534 -9.19 1.20 30.69
N PHE A 535 -8.64 0.34 31.54
CA PHE A 535 -8.83 0.40 32.98
C PHE A 535 -7.61 -0.15 33.70
N THR A 536 -7.35 0.28 34.92
CA THR A 536 -6.25 -0.23 35.73
C THR A 536 -6.66 -1.41 36.61
N SER A 537 -5.71 -2.16 37.14
CA SER A 537 -5.95 -3.33 38.01
C SER A 537 -6.70 -3.01 39.31
N ASP A 538 -6.73 -1.75 39.74
CA ASP A 538 -7.54 -1.23 40.85
C ASP A 538 -8.99 -0.87 40.43
N GLY A 539 -9.32 -1.06 39.14
CA GLY A 539 -10.66 -0.87 38.57
C GLY A 539 -11.00 0.56 38.17
N VAL A 540 -10.00 1.45 38.10
CA VAL A 540 -10.20 2.82 37.61
C VAL A 540 -10.26 2.81 36.08
N LEU A 541 -11.35 3.33 35.52
CA LEU A 541 -11.54 3.44 34.08
C LEU A 541 -10.74 4.62 33.53
N LYS A 542 -10.16 4.48 32.33
CA LYS A 542 -9.25 5.46 31.72
C LYS A 542 -9.82 5.95 30.39
N ALA A 543 -9.82 7.25 30.18
CA ALA A 543 -10.29 7.89 28.96
C ALA A 543 -9.24 7.88 27.84
N LYS A 544 -7.98 7.59 28.18
CA LYS A 544 -6.84 7.56 27.26
C LYS A 544 -6.01 6.30 27.47
N PRO A 545 -5.51 5.70 26.39
CA PRO A 545 -4.61 4.55 26.49
C PRO A 545 -3.15 4.96 26.67
N TYR A 546 -2.78 6.19 26.29
CA TYR A 546 -1.40 6.70 26.27
C TYR A 546 -1.33 8.23 26.45
N PRO A 547 -0.20 8.82 26.89
CA PRO A 547 1.02 8.15 27.36
C PRO A 547 0.82 7.45 28.70
N VAL A 548 1.38 6.25 28.84
CA VAL A 548 1.41 5.55 30.13
C VAL A 548 2.44 6.18 31.05
N VAL A 549 2.13 6.29 32.34
CA VAL A 549 3.09 6.60 33.39
C VAL A 549 3.50 5.31 34.08
N GLU A 550 4.77 5.21 34.45
CA GLU A 550 5.27 4.08 35.23
C GLU A 550 4.58 4.05 36.60
N ALA A 551 3.91 2.94 36.88
CA ALA A 551 3.17 2.71 38.11
C ALA A 551 3.42 1.27 38.58
N GLN A 552 4.55 1.10 39.28
CA GLN A 552 5.01 -0.20 39.75
C GLN A 552 3.92 -0.95 40.54
N GLY A 553 3.68 -2.21 40.19
CA GLY A 553 2.66 -3.05 40.80
C GLY A 553 1.25 -2.90 40.23
N LYS A 554 1.03 -1.98 39.28
CA LYS A 554 -0.26 -1.83 38.59
C LYS A 554 -0.23 -2.46 37.19
N CYS A 555 -1.40 -2.84 36.71
CA CYS A 555 -1.61 -3.26 35.33
C CYS A 555 -2.60 -2.32 34.66
N LEU A 556 -2.23 -1.75 33.52
CA LEU A 556 -3.15 -1.02 32.65
C LEU A 556 -3.66 -1.96 31.56
N TYR A 557 -4.97 -2.12 31.47
CA TYR A 557 -5.65 -2.91 30.44
C TYR A 557 -6.21 -1.97 29.38
N VAL A 558 -5.61 -1.97 28.19
CA VAL A 558 -6.04 -1.15 27.05
C VAL A 558 -6.92 -1.97 26.11
N LYS A 559 -8.03 -1.42 25.61
CA LYS A 559 -8.91 -2.12 24.66
C LYS A 559 -8.14 -2.58 23.42
N ASN A 560 -8.38 -3.82 23.00
CA ASN A 560 -7.88 -4.33 21.74
C ASN A 560 -8.57 -3.63 20.54
N ALA A 561 -7.88 -3.55 19.41
CA ALA A 561 -8.34 -2.92 18.18
C ALA A 561 -9.67 -3.48 17.65
N SER A 562 -9.97 -4.75 17.93
CA SER A 562 -11.26 -5.39 17.58
C SER A 562 -12.47 -4.76 18.27
N LEU A 563 -12.29 -4.21 19.48
CA LEU A 563 -13.35 -3.53 20.25
C LEU A 563 -13.45 -2.03 19.96
N ILE A 564 -12.58 -1.50 19.10
CA ILE A 564 -12.58 -0.08 18.75
C ILE A 564 -13.64 0.17 17.69
N HIS A 565 -14.81 0.65 18.14
CA HIS A 565 -15.90 1.11 17.29
C HIS A 565 -15.72 2.60 16.92
N SER A 566 -16.60 3.13 16.06
CA SER A 566 -16.54 4.53 15.56
C SER A 566 -16.42 5.58 16.68
N GLY A 567 -17.21 5.45 17.75
CA GLY A 567 -17.08 6.28 18.95
C GLY A 567 -15.66 6.35 19.55
N VAL A 568 -14.97 5.22 19.66
CA VAL A 568 -13.59 5.17 20.18
C VAL A 568 -12.60 5.80 19.19
N CYS A 569 -12.73 5.51 17.90
CA CYS A 569 -11.91 6.15 16.86
C CYS A 569 -12.03 7.67 16.88
N GLY A 570 -13.25 8.18 17.07
CA GLY A 570 -13.51 9.60 17.21
C GLY A 570 -12.91 10.21 18.48
N ALA A 571 -12.98 9.49 19.61
CA ALA A 571 -12.35 9.91 20.85
C ALA A 571 -10.81 10.00 20.71
N LEU A 572 -10.18 9.00 20.09
CA LEU A 572 -8.75 9.04 19.76
C LEU A 572 -8.43 10.23 18.86
N TYR A 573 -9.18 10.41 17.78
CA TYR A 573 -8.99 11.50 16.81
C TYR A 573 -8.96 12.88 17.49
N GLU A 574 -9.92 13.13 18.38
CA GLU A 574 -9.98 14.40 19.10
C GLU A 574 -8.93 14.51 20.21
N ALA A 575 -8.71 13.44 20.98
CA ALA A 575 -7.79 13.46 22.12
C ALA A 575 -6.34 13.77 21.71
N TYR A 576 -5.94 13.33 20.51
CA TYR A 576 -4.61 13.56 19.97
C TYR A 576 -4.57 14.67 18.91
N GLY A 577 -5.69 15.33 18.61
CA GLY A 577 -5.75 16.36 17.58
C GLY A 577 -5.29 15.84 16.20
N MET A 578 -5.65 14.60 15.88
CA MET A 578 -5.33 14.00 14.58
C MET A 578 -6.07 14.75 13.47
N THR A 579 -5.48 14.78 12.28
CA THR A 579 -6.15 15.23 11.06
C THR A 579 -6.15 14.10 10.04
N TYR A 580 -7.33 13.80 9.50
CA TYR A 580 -7.53 12.63 8.66
C TYR A 580 -6.52 12.57 7.50
N LYS A 581 -5.69 11.53 7.47
CA LYS A 581 -4.63 11.27 6.48
C LYS A 581 -3.62 12.41 6.24
N GLN A 582 -3.58 13.43 7.10
CA GLN A 582 -2.71 14.59 6.93
C GLN A 582 -1.65 14.68 8.04
N ASP A 583 -2.06 14.50 9.29
CA ASP A 583 -1.18 14.65 10.45
C ASP A 583 -1.68 13.79 11.62
N TRP A 584 -0.74 13.11 12.29
CA TRP A 584 -1.01 12.38 13.52
C TRP A 584 -1.18 13.30 14.73
N GLY A 585 -0.96 14.60 14.60
CA GLY A 585 -1.08 15.55 15.70
C GLY A 585 -0.18 15.14 16.87
N LEU A 586 -0.73 15.08 18.08
CA LEU A 586 -0.02 14.57 19.26
C LEU A 586 0.25 13.06 19.19
N ALA A 587 -0.50 12.28 18.39
CA ALA A 587 -0.24 10.85 18.20
C ALA A 587 1.07 10.59 17.44
N SER A 588 1.66 11.60 16.78
CA SER A 588 2.98 11.50 16.13
C SER A 588 4.09 11.04 17.09
N SER A 589 3.94 11.35 18.39
CA SER A 589 4.89 10.97 19.45
C SER A 589 4.57 9.61 20.10
N TYR A 590 3.49 8.92 19.69
CA TYR A 590 3.01 7.69 20.32
C TYR A 590 2.70 6.61 19.28
N THR A 591 3.71 5.83 18.91
CA THR A 591 3.62 4.74 17.93
C THR A 591 2.53 3.71 18.24
N GLU A 592 2.25 3.49 19.53
CA GLU A 592 1.22 2.58 20.02
C GLU A 592 -0.19 3.09 19.68
N VAL A 593 -0.42 4.41 19.79
CA VAL A 593 -1.68 5.05 19.40
C VAL A 593 -1.88 4.94 17.89
N GLN A 594 -0.82 5.19 17.10
CA GLN A 594 -0.88 5.04 15.65
C GLN A 594 -1.19 3.60 15.24
N THR A 595 -0.55 2.63 15.90
CA THR A 595 -0.75 1.20 15.65
C THR A 595 -2.18 0.79 15.99
N MET A 596 -2.70 1.19 17.14
CA MET A 596 -4.07 0.91 17.57
C MET A 596 -5.10 1.56 16.64
N TYR A 597 -4.90 2.83 16.27
CA TYR A 597 -5.79 3.55 15.37
C TYR A 597 -5.82 2.91 13.97
N THR A 598 -4.65 2.54 13.43
CA THR A 598 -4.53 1.91 12.11
C THR A 598 -5.08 0.48 12.11
N SER A 599 -4.73 -0.32 13.10
CA SER A 599 -5.19 -1.73 13.21
C SER A 599 -6.69 -1.83 13.46
N ALA A 600 -7.29 -0.82 14.08
CA ALA A 600 -8.74 -0.72 14.25
C ALA A 600 -9.47 -0.21 13.01
N ASP A 601 -8.76 0.12 11.93
CA ASP A 601 -9.31 0.77 10.73
C ASP A 601 -10.13 2.03 11.08
N CYS A 602 -9.56 2.88 11.94
CA CYS A 602 -10.31 4.03 12.44
C CYS A 602 -10.64 5.08 11.38
N ASP A 603 -9.87 5.14 10.30
CA ASP A 603 -10.13 6.04 9.18
C ASP A 603 -11.49 5.78 8.52
N THR A 604 -11.89 4.52 8.34
CA THR A 604 -13.21 4.19 7.77
C THR A 604 -14.34 4.44 8.77
N LYS A 605 -14.07 4.20 10.06
CA LYS A 605 -15.04 4.37 11.16
C LYS A 605 -15.28 5.82 11.57
N LEU A 606 -14.38 6.74 11.22
CA LEU A 606 -14.52 8.17 11.54
C LEU A 606 -15.74 8.82 10.89
N CYS A 607 -16.16 8.36 9.70
CA CYS A 607 -17.34 8.89 9.05
C CYS A 607 -18.61 8.67 9.88
N THR A 608 -18.78 7.49 10.44
CA THR A 608 -19.89 7.14 11.34
C THR A 608 -19.83 8.00 12.60
N TYR A 609 -18.64 8.19 13.17
CA TYR A 609 -18.45 9.07 14.33
C TYR A 609 -18.86 10.52 14.07
N PHE A 610 -18.34 11.11 12.99
CA PHE A 610 -18.64 12.51 12.65
C PHE A 610 -20.13 12.71 12.34
N ARG A 611 -20.78 11.72 11.74
CA ARG A 611 -22.23 11.74 11.50
C ARG A 611 -23.01 11.73 12.82
N HIS A 612 -22.67 10.85 13.76
CA HIS A 612 -23.35 10.78 15.05
C HIS A 612 -23.12 12.00 15.94
N LYS A 613 -21.86 12.44 16.07
CA LYS A 613 -21.50 13.54 16.98
C LYS A 613 -21.88 14.91 16.43
N TYR A 614 -21.63 15.14 15.15
CA TYR A 614 -21.75 16.47 14.55
C TYR A 614 -22.93 16.60 13.59
N ASN A 615 -23.73 15.54 13.40
CA ASN A 615 -24.84 15.53 12.45
C ASN A 615 -24.41 15.89 11.01
N ALA A 616 -23.18 15.50 10.63
CA ALA A 616 -22.65 15.71 9.28
C ALA A 616 -23.31 14.70 8.32
N THR A 617 -23.99 15.19 7.28
CA THR A 617 -24.85 14.36 6.41
C THR A 617 -24.43 14.34 4.95
N GLY A 618 -23.42 15.12 4.55
CA GLY A 618 -22.93 15.12 3.17
C GLY A 618 -22.05 16.32 2.82
N PRO A 619 -21.62 16.43 1.55
CA PRO A 619 -20.78 17.54 1.10
C PRO A 619 -21.53 18.87 1.29
N GLY A 620 -20.91 19.82 2.00
CA GLY A 620 -21.54 21.10 2.32
C GLY A 620 -22.60 21.04 3.43
N LYS A 621 -22.92 19.86 3.95
CA LYS A 621 -23.85 19.65 5.08
C LYS A 621 -23.08 19.14 6.30
N TRP A 622 -22.29 20.04 6.86
CA TRP A 622 -21.35 19.77 7.95
C TRP A 622 -22.02 19.62 9.32
N GLY A 623 -23.29 19.98 9.47
CA GLY A 623 -23.92 20.04 10.79
C GLY A 623 -23.14 20.98 11.72
N THR A 624 -22.74 20.47 12.89
CA THR A 624 -21.88 21.19 13.85
C THR A 624 -20.39 20.81 13.75
N LEU A 625 -19.98 20.17 12.64
CA LEU A 625 -18.60 19.72 12.44
C LEU A 625 -17.65 20.95 12.40
N PRO A 626 -16.64 21.01 13.29
CA PRO A 626 -15.72 22.14 13.33
C PRO A 626 -15.03 22.36 11.99
N THR A 627 -14.82 23.62 11.59
CA THR A 627 -14.21 23.98 10.29
C THR A 627 -12.87 23.30 10.06
N ALA A 628 -12.07 23.07 11.12
CA ALA A 628 -10.80 22.36 11.04
C ALA A 628 -10.92 20.87 10.65
N VAL A 629 -12.08 20.24 10.86
CA VAL A 629 -12.32 18.80 10.61
C VAL A 629 -13.01 18.55 9.26
N GLN A 630 -13.62 19.58 8.66
CA GLN A 630 -14.31 19.49 7.36
C GLN A 630 -13.42 18.98 6.20
N PRO A 631 -12.12 19.35 6.10
CA PRO A 631 -11.22 18.78 5.11
C PRO A 631 -11.08 17.26 5.26
N GLY A 632 -10.99 16.78 6.51
CA GLY A 632 -10.88 15.35 6.82
C GLY A 632 -12.11 14.56 6.41
N TRP A 633 -13.31 15.08 6.66
CA TRP A 633 -14.56 14.47 6.17
C TRP A 633 -14.59 14.32 4.64
N THR A 634 -14.11 15.34 3.93
CA THR A 634 -14.06 15.34 2.45
C THR A 634 -13.03 14.33 1.96
N ALA A 635 -11.82 14.35 2.53
CA ALA A 635 -10.74 13.43 2.18
C ALA A 635 -11.08 11.96 2.50
N ALA A 636 -11.90 11.72 3.52
CA ALA A 636 -12.41 10.40 3.87
C ALA A 636 -13.51 9.88 2.92
N ASN A 637 -13.96 10.71 1.98
CA ASN A 637 -15.09 10.39 1.10
C ASN A 637 -16.33 9.90 1.88
N CYS A 638 -16.55 10.45 3.09
CA CYS A 638 -17.69 10.12 3.97
C CYS A 638 -19.05 10.42 3.32
N THR A 639 -19.04 11.13 2.20
CA THR A 639 -20.18 11.48 1.36
C THR A 639 -20.70 10.32 0.52
N SER A 640 -19.87 9.29 0.29
CA SER A 640 -20.25 8.09 -0.48
C SER A 640 -20.84 6.97 0.37
N ILE A 641 -20.70 7.06 1.70
CA ILE A 641 -21.25 6.07 2.64
C ILE A 641 -22.75 6.33 2.80
N ASN A 642 -23.53 5.79 1.85
CA ASN A 642 -24.99 5.80 1.85
C ASN A 642 -25.53 5.11 3.11
N SER A 643 -26.47 5.76 3.78
CA SER A 643 -27.02 5.45 5.12
C SER A 643 -27.90 4.19 5.20
N VAL A 644 -27.79 3.24 4.26
CA VAL A 644 -28.71 2.09 4.20
C VAL A 644 -28.16 0.86 4.92
N CYS A 645 -26.83 0.63 4.96
CA CYS A 645 -26.30 -0.63 5.50
C CYS A 645 -26.09 -0.62 7.04
N GLU A 646 -25.96 0.54 7.73
CA GLU A 646 -25.76 0.57 9.21
C GLU A 646 -27.05 0.77 10.05
N MET A 647 -28.14 1.30 9.48
CA MET A 647 -29.42 1.43 10.23
C MET A 647 -30.11 0.07 10.51
N LEU A 648 -29.72 -0.98 9.78
CA LEU A 648 -30.31 -2.31 9.87
C LEU A 648 -29.86 -3.11 11.11
N MET A 649 -28.93 -2.59 11.93
CA MET A 649 -28.52 -3.23 13.18
C MET A 649 -29.01 -2.52 14.45
N SER A 650 -29.99 -1.61 14.35
CA SER A 650 -30.69 -1.08 15.53
C SER A 650 -31.99 -1.86 15.76
N GLU A 651 -32.20 -2.32 17.00
CA GLU A 651 -32.99 -3.50 17.37
C GLU A 651 -34.51 -3.50 17.11
N HIS A 652 -35.17 -2.57 16.39
CA HIS A 652 -36.64 -2.44 16.51
C HIS A 652 -37.48 -2.28 15.22
N PHE A 653 -36.94 -2.31 13.99
CA PHE A 653 -37.79 -2.22 12.78
C PHE A 653 -37.32 -3.08 11.61
N MET A 654 -38.21 -3.92 11.09
CA MET A 654 -38.03 -4.63 9.81
C MET A 654 -38.65 -3.82 8.66
N VAL A 655 -37.87 -3.57 7.60
CA VAL A 655 -38.41 -3.15 6.30
C VAL A 655 -38.16 -4.29 5.33
N THR A 656 -39.21 -5.02 4.96
CA THR A 656 -39.15 -6.04 3.90
C THR A 656 -39.72 -5.46 2.60
N PRO A 657 -38.98 -5.49 1.48
CA PRO A 657 -39.59 -5.32 0.17
C PRO A 657 -40.41 -6.59 -0.13
N TYR A 658 -41.68 -6.44 -0.53
CA TYR A 658 -42.63 -7.51 -0.96
C TYR A 658 -43.60 -8.12 0.06
N VAL A 659 -44.10 -7.37 1.05
CA VAL A 659 -45.29 -7.83 1.81
C VAL A 659 -46.38 -6.77 1.76
N ALA A 660 -47.60 -7.17 1.36
CA ALA A 660 -48.79 -6.33 1.44
C ALA A 660 -49.33 -6.36 2.88
N TYR A 661 -49.48 -5.18 3.50
CA TYR A 661 -49.98 -5.04 4.87
C TYR A 661 -51.44 -4.54 4.87
N TYR A 662 -52.33 -5.22 5.58
CA TYR A 662 -53.67 -4.71 5.91
C TYR A 662 -53.70 -4.27 7.37
N GLY A 663 -53.34 -3.01 7.61
CA GLY A 663 -53.54 -2.29 8.87
C GLY A 663 -54.22 -0.95 8.61
N GLY A 664 -54.86 -0.37 9.63
CA GLY A 664 -55.47 0.96 9.54
C GLY A 664 -54.45 1.98 9.02
N SER A 665 -54.80 2.69 7.95
CA SER A 665 -53.97 3.78 7.43
C SER A 665 -54.05 4.97 8.39
N ILE A 666 -52.90 5.43 8.88
CA ILE A 666 -52.83 6.62 9.72
C ILE A 666 -52.82 7.87 8.82
N ALA A 667 -51.92 7.90 7.84
CA ALA A 667 -51.79 8.98 6.85
C ALA A 667 -50.87 8.56 5.68
N THR A 668 -51.02 9.19 4.51
CA THR A 668 -50.20 8.93 3.31
C THR A 668 -49.42 10.19 2.92
N PHE A 669 -48.13 10.05 2.63
CA PHE A 669 -47.25 11.16 2.27
C PHE A 669 -46.46 10.87 0.99
N SER A 670 -46.31 11.89 0.14
CA SER A 670 -45.42 11.87 -1.03
C SER A 670 -44.49 13.08 -1.00
N PRO A 671 -43.16 12.92 -1.22
CA PRO A 671 -42.44 11.67 -1.53
C PRO A 671 -42.14 10.78 -0.30
N ASN A 672 -41.92 9.48 -0.53
CA ASN A 672 -41.76 8.41 0.49
C ASN A 672 -40.74 8.70 1.62
N ILE A 673 -39.73 9.53 1.36
CA ILE A 673 -38.74 9.94 2.39
C ILE A 673 -39.40 10.67 3.57
N TYR A 674 -40.48 11.43 3.34
CA TYR A 674 -41.19 12.13 4.41
C TYR A 674 -42.07 11.20 5.24
N ALA A 675 -42.56 10.11 4.66
CA ALA A 675 -43.38 9.13 5.38
C ALA A 675 -42.57 8.44 6.48
N LEU A 676 -41.31 8.09 6.21
CA LEU A 676 -40.46 7.42 7.20
C LEU A 676 -40.13 8.32 8.40
N ASP A 677 -39.74 9.58 8.16
CA ASP A 677 -39.50 10.58 9.22
C ASP A 677 -40.75 10.81 10.09
N LYS A 678 -41.94 10.78 9.48
CA LYS A 678 -43.22 10.91 10.19
C LYS A 678 -43.62 9.65 10.95
N CYS A 679 -43.29 8.46 10.45
CA CYS A 679 -43.52 7.20 11.16
C CYS A 679 -42.68 7.14 12.43
N ILE A 680 -41.39 7.49 12.34
CA ILE A 680 -40.46 7.51 13.49
C ILE A 680 -40.94 8.44 14.61
N LYS A 681 -41.63 9.53 14.26
CA LYS A 681 -42.14 10.52 15.22
C LYS A 681 -43.56 10.22 15.71
N SER A 682 -44.22 9.18 15.19
CA SER A 682 -45.59 8.81 15.54
C SER A 682 -45.56 7.60 16.47
N THR A 683 -46.17 7.72 17.66
CA THR A 683 -46.33 6.61 18.61
C THR A 683 -47.20 5.48 18.06
N ASP A 684 -48.01 5.79 17.06
CA ASP A 684 -49.02 4.89 16.53
C ASP A 684 -48.56 4.21 15.24
N CYS A 685 -47.44 4.63 14.64
CA CYS A 685 -46.95 4.09 13.38
C CYS A 685 -46.00 2.91 13.60
N MET A 686 -46.38 1.74 13.11
CA MET A 686 -45.56 0.53 13.17
C MET A 686 -44.87 0.18 11.84
N ALA A 687 -45.38 0.68 10.71
CA ALA A 687 -44.79 0.43 9.39
C ALA A 687 -45.12 1.53 8.37
N VAL A 688 -44.30 1.62 7.32
CA VAL A 688 -44.55 2.47 6.14
C VAL A 688 -44.59 1.58 4.90
N ASP A 689 -45.66 1.65 4.11
CA ASP A 689 -45.74 0.91 2.84
C ASP A 689 -45.06 1.65 1.67
N GLN A 690 -44.93 0.98 0.53
CA GLN A 690 -44.28 1.53 -0.67
C GLN A 690 -44.97 2.78 -1.24
N GLY A 691 -46.22 3.05 -0.85
CA GLY A 691 -46.95 4.26 -1.23
C GLY A 691 -46.77 5.44 -0.28
N GLY A 692 -45.91 5.30 0.74
CA GLY A 692 -45.71 6.34 1.76
C GLY A 692 -46.85 6.41 2.78
N THR A 693 -47.61 5.33 2.96
CA THR A 693 -48.69 5.27 3.95
C THR A 693 -48.19 4.68 5.26
N LEU A 694 -48.39 5.45 6.34
CA LEU A 694 -48.17 5.03 7.73
C LEU A 694 -49.25 4.01 8.14
N ARG A 695 -48.86 2.90 8.74
CA ARG A 695 -49.75 1.83 9.21
C ARG A 695 -49.65 1.67 10.71
N SER A 696 -50.79 1.55 11.38
CA SER A 696 -50.81 1.43 12.84
C SER A 696 -50.58 0.02 13.38
N ASN A 697 -50.78 -1.00 12.54
CA ASN A 697 -50.73 -2.41 12.96
C ASN A 697 -50.04 -3.23 11.86
N VAL A 698 -49.27 -4.26 12.26
CA VAL A 698 -48.61 -5.20 11.35
C VAL A 698 -49.16 -6.59 11.60
N PHE A 699 -49.98 -7.11 10.68
CA PHE A 699 -50.35 -8.53 10.65
C PHE A 699 -49.87 -9.13 9.33
N PRO A 700 -48.88 -10.04 9.35
CA PRO A 700 -48.59 -10.88 8.19
C PRO A 700 -49.71 -11.91 8.02
N LEU A 701 -50.15 -12.12 6.78
CA LEU A 701 -51.10 -13.18 6.41
C LEU A 701 -50.43 -14.54 6.57
N THR A 702 -50.56 -15.16 7.75
CA THR A 702 -50.65 -16.62 7.92
C THR A 702 -51.36 -16.90 9.25
N GLN A 703 -52.67 -17.20 9.21
CA GLN A 703 -53.37 -17.74 10.38
C GLN A 703 -53.32 -19.27 10.35
N SER A 704 -52.68 -19.85 11.36
CA SER A 704 -53.34 -20.74 12.33
C SER A 704 -52.49 -20.76 13.61
N PRO A 705 -53.08 -20.55 14.81
CA PRO A 705 -52.32 -20.37 16.03
C PRO A 705 -51.78 -21.71 16.53
N ARG A 706 -50.47 -21.95 16.33
CA ARG A 706 -49.71 -22.80 17.24
C ARG A 706 -48.61 -21.96 17.87
N THR A 707 -48.68 -21.89 19.19
CA THR A 707 -47.63 -21.39 20.06
C THR A 707 -46.43 -22.35 19.96
N SER A 708 -45.40 -22.04 19.17
CA SER A 708 -44.11 -22.71 19.35
C SER A 708 -42.93 -21.82 18.93
N THR A 709 -42.00 -21.68 19.86
CA THR A 709 -40.66 -21.09 19.77
C THR A 709 -39.75 -21.97 18.89
N THR A 710 -39.87 -21.87 17.57
CA THR A 710 -39.10 -22.73 16.65
C THR A 710 -38.04 -21.93 15.92
N CYS A 711 -36.79 -22.41 15.96
CA CYS A 711 -35.64 -21.80 15.30
C CYS A 711 -35.32 -22.50 13.98
N MET A 712 -34.85 -21.77 12.97
CA MET A 712 -34.38 -22.29 11.68
C MET A 712 -32.87 -22.19 11.57
N TYR A 713 -32.23 -23.27 11.10
CA TYR A 713 -30.78 -23.37 10.92
C TYR A 713 -30.47 -23.53 9.43
N ILE A 714 -29.72 -22.60 8.83
CA ILE A 714 -29.40 -22.58 7.38
C ILE A 714 -27.92 -22.87 7.15
N ARG A 715 -27.59 -23.75 6.20
CA ARG A 715 -26.21 -24.17 5.93
C ARG A 715 -25.36 -23.02 5.39
N ASN A 716 -24.28 -22.68 6.09
CA ASN A 716 -23.33 -21.64 5.73
C ASN A 716 -22.02 -22.27 5.20
N THR A 717 -21.58 -21.87 4.01
CA THR A 717 -20.31 -22.31 3.40
C THR A 717 -19.10 -21.43 3.78
N GLY A 718 -19.27 -20.42 4.64
CA GLY A 718 -18.20 -19.55 5.15
C GLY A 718 -18.24 -19.44 6.68
N GLY A 719 -17.18 -19.88 7.36
CA GLY A 719 -17.19 -20.14 8.81
C GLY A 719 -17.38 -18.90 9.71
N CYS A 720 -18.34 -19.00 10.63
CA CYS A 720 -18.35 -18.48 12.01
C CYS A 720 -19.22 -19.42 12.87
N PRO A 721 -18.93 -19.66 14.17
CA PRO A 721 -19.55 -20.75 14.92
C PRO A 721 -20.83 -20.33 15.68
N PHE A 722 -21.94 -21.06 15.46
CA PHE A 722 -22.76 -21.76 16.47
C PHE A 722 -23.64 -22.79 15.72
N VAL A 723 -23.59 -24.07 16.13
CA VAL A 723 -23.79 -25.29 15.30
C VAL A 723 -22.93 -25.22 14.04
N THR A 724 -21.80 -25.94 14.03
CA THR A 724 -20.75 -25.86 13.00
C THR A 724 -21.34 -25.88 11.58
N ASN A 725 -21.15 -24.80 10.83
CA ASN A 725 -21.64 -24.57 9.46
C ASN A 725 -23.12 -24.19 9.29
N TYR A 726 -23.82 -23.69 10.32
CA TYR A 726 -25.20 -23.22 10.18
C TYR A 726 -25.42 -21.82 10.79
N LEU A 727 -26.32 -21.04 10.19
CA LEU A 727 -26.79 -19.73 10.67
C LEU A 727 -28.16 -19.91 11.35
N LEU A 728 -28.31 -19.37 12.57
CA LEU A 728 -29.56 -19.38 13.33
C LEU A 728 -30.46 -18.20 12.93
N ILE A 729 -31.73 -18.48 12.63
CA ILE A 729 -32.79 -17.49 12.49
C ILE A 729 -33.91 -17.84 13.47
N ALA A 730 -34.23 -16.93 14.38
CA ALA A 730 -35.32 -17.12 15.34
C ALA A 730 -36.70 -16.92 14.66
N ASP A 731 -37.70 -17.65 15.14
CA ASP A 731 -39.13 -17.49 14.83
C ASP A 731 -39.49 -17.52 13.33
N SER A 732 -38.75 -18.29 12.54
CA SER A 732 -39.00 -18.47 11.11
C SER A 732 -39.22 -19.94 10.77
N ASP A 733 -40.35 -20.26 10.14
CA ASP A 733 -40.60 -21.54 9.47
C ASP A 733 -41.24 -21.26 8.11
N HIS A 734 -40.77 -21.96 7.08
CA HIS A 734 -41.32 -21.88 5.73
C HIS A 734 -42.23 -23.08 5.52
N SER A 735 -43.49 -22.84 5.12
CA SER A 735 -44.41 -23.92 4.80
C SER A 735 -44.20 -24.42 3.36
N GLY A 736 -44.14 -25.75 3.16
CA GLY A 736 -44.23 -26.39 1.84
C GLY A 736 -42.94 -26.98 1.26
N ASP A 737 -41.86 -27.02 2.02
CA ASP A 737 -40.51 -27.40 1.59
C ASP A 737 -39.87 -28.48 2.48
N THR A 738 -40.68 -29.22 3.23
CA THR A 738 -40.20 -30.25 4.17
C THR A 738 -39.87 -31.54 3.43
N ILE A 739 -38.62 -31.99 3.54
CA ILE A 739 -38.09 -33.18 2.87
C ILE A 739 -38.59 -34.45 3.56
N ASN A 740 -38.75 -34.39 4.90
CA ASN A 740 -39.11 -35.53 5.74
C ASN A 740 -40.50 -35.35 6.35
N ALA A 741 -41.56 -35.50 5.55
CA ALA A 741 -42.92 -35.45 6.07
C ALA A 741 -43.23 -36.74 6.86
N GLY A 742 -42.99 -36.76 8.18
CA GLY A 742 -43.62 -37.74 9.07
C GLY A 742 -42.86 -38.20 10.31
N VAL A 743 -41.53 -37.98 10.41
CA VAL A 743 -40.76 -38.29 11.63
C VAL A 743 -39.69 -37.22 11.80
N PRO A 744 -39.71 -36.44 12.90
CA PRO A 744 -38.65 -35.47 13.15
C PRO A 744 -37.32 -36.18 13.40
N SER A 745 -36.26 -35.69 12.77
CA SER A 745 -34.92 -36.26 12.93
C SER A 745 -34.41 -36.07 14.36
N ILE A 746 -33.75 -37.11 14.90
CA ILE A 746 -33.06 -37.06 16.20
C ILE A 746 -31.77 -36.23 16.09
N ASP A 747 -31.16 -36.16 14.89
CA ASP A 747 -29.99 -35.34 14.57
C ASP A 747 -30.18 -34.66 13.19
N PRO A 748 -30.99 -33.58 13.14
CA PRO A 748 -31.34 -32.94 11.88
C PRO A 748 -30.15 -32.30 11.18
N ALA A 749 -29.06 -31.99 11.90
CA ALA A 749 -27.84 -31.47 11.30
C ALA A 749 -27.07 -32.54 10.53
N ALA A 750 -26.94 -33.75 11.10
CA ALA A 750 -26.32 -34.89 10.42
C ALA A 750 -27.18 -35.36 9.24
N ASP A 751 -28.49 -35.45 9.43
CA ASP A 751 -29.40 -35.87 8.36
C ASP A 751 -29.42 -34.85 7.21
N CYS A 752 -29.44 -33.53 7.51
CA CYS A 752 -29.34 -32.49 6.49
C CYS A 752 -27.98 -32.50 5.76
N ALA A 753 -26.89 -32.87 6.44
CA ALA A 753 -25.59 -33.00 5.80
C ALA A 753 -25.51 -34.22 4.86
N SER A 754 -26.29 -35.27 5.15
CA SER A 754 -26.36 -36.50 4.35
C SER A 754 -27.32 -36.41 3.16
N GLU A 755 -28.33 -35.55 3.24
CA GLU A 755 -29.33 -35.36 2.19
C GLU A 755 -28.90 -34.24 1.22
N SER A 756 -28.62 -34.62 -0.04
CA SER A 756 -28.07 -33.71 -1.06
C SER A 756 -28.95 -32.49 -1.37
N THR A 757 -30.25 -32.61 -1.10
CA THR A 757 -31.24 -31.56 -1.35
C THR A 757 -31.48 -30.67 -0.12
N CYS A 758 -30.99 -31.06 1.05
CA CYS A 758 -31.21 -30.32 2.28
C CYS A 758 -30.34 -29.07 2.37
N THR A 759 -31.01 -27.95 2.62
CA THR A 759 -30.40 -26.61 2.72
C THR A 759 -30.56 -25.98 4.11
N ALA A 760 -31.54 -26.47 4.87
CA ALA A 760 -31.83 -26.00 6.23
C ALA A 760 -32.59 -27.07 7.03
N PHE A 761 -32.66 -26.90 8.34
CA PHE A 761 -33.54 -27.69 9.21
C PHE A 761 -34.11 -26.85 10.36
N THR A 762 -35.24 -27.29 10.93
CA THR A 762 -35.88 -26.63 12.09
C THR A 762 -35.39 -27.23 13.41
N SER A 763 -35.53 -26.48 14.50
CA SER A 763 -35.25 -26.97 15.85
C SER A 763 -36.14 -28.16 16.27
N ASN A 764 -37.22 -28.43 15.53
CA ASN A 764 -38.11 -29.55 15.78
C ASN A 764 -37.68 -30.82 15.04
N GLY A 765 -36.66 -30.75 14.17
CA GLY A 765 -36.11 -31.92 13.45
C GLY A 765 -36.55 -32.05 11.99
N ASP A 766 -37.22 -31.04 11.42
CA ASP A 766 -37.70 -31.08 10.03
C ASP A 766 -36.60 -30.60 9.06
N LEU A 767 -36.29 -31.39 8.04
CA LEU A 767 -35.34 -31.03 6.97
C LEU A 767 -36.03 -30.23 5.85
N LYS A 768 -35.33 -29.25 5.25
CA LYS A 768 -35.91 -28.25 4.33
C LYS A 768 -35.10 -28.04 3.04
N THR A 769 -35.79 -27.90 1.90
CA THR A 769 -35.22 -27.57 0.56
C THR A 769 -35.59 -26.16 0.08
N MET A 770 -34.63 -25.25 -0.10
CA MET A 770 -34.90 -23.94 -0.72
C MET A 770 -34.82 -24.00 -2.25
N SER A 771 -35.92 -23.66 -2.94
CA SER A 771 -36.01 -23.76 -4.41
C SER A 771 -35.63 -22.48 -5.19
N TYR A 772 -35.20 -21.38 -4.55
CA TYR A 772 -34.82 -20.14 -5.26
C TYR A 772 -33.64 -19.37 -4.60
N PRO A 773 -32.62 -18.91 -5.36
CA PRO A 773 -31.54 -18.10 -4.82
C PRO A 773 -31.96 -16.62 -4.73
N VAL A 774 -32.41 -16.18 -3.54
CA VAL A 774 -32.76 -14.77 -3.26
C VAL A 774 -31.52 -13.86 -3.07
N PHE A 775 -30.31 -14.43 -3.06
CA PHE A 775 -29.11 -13.70 -2.62
C PHE A 775 -28.34 -12.90 -3.67
N HIS A 776 -28.66 -13.00 -4.97
CA HIS A 776 -27.85 -12.30 -5.99
C HIS A 776 -28.10 -10.79 -6.11
N HIS A 777 -29.16 -10.23 -5.48
CA HIS A 777 -29.42 -8.78 -5.52
C HIS A 777 -29.06 -8.02 -4.24
N LEU A 778 -28.84 -8.68 -3.10
CA LEU A 778 -28.40 -8.00 -1.88
C LEU A 778 -26.88 -7.72 -1.88
N ALA A 779 -26.08 -8.60 -2.49
CA ALA A 779 -24.62 -8.49 -2.49
C ALA A 779 -24.07 -7.36 -3.39
N LEU A 780 -24.86 -6.83 -4.33
CA LEU A 780 -24.40 -5.79 -5.26
C LEU A 780 -24.69 -4.35 -4.80
N VAL A 781 -25.39 -4.16 -3.68
CA VAL A 781 -25.80 -2.83 -3.19
C VAL A 781 -24.97 -2.38 -1.98
N CYS A 782 -24.21 -3.27 -1.32
CA CYS A 782 -23.32 -2.92 -0.20
C CYS A 782 -21.84 -3.30 -0.48
N THR A 783 -21.36 -3.19 -1.73
CA THR A 783 -19.91 -3.10 -2.05
C THR A 783 -19.55 -1.76 -2.61
#